data_AF-A0A409WAD5-F1
#
_entry.id   AF-A0A409WAD5-F1
#
_cell.length_a   1.000
_cell.length_b   1.000
_cell.length_c   1.000
_cell.angle_alpha   90.00
_cell.angle_beta   90.00
_cell.angle_gamma   90.00
#
_symmetry.space_group_name_H-M   'P 1'
#
loop_
_entity.id
_entity.type
_entity.pdbx_description
1 polymer ?
#
loop_
_entity_poly.entity_id
_entity_poly.type
_entity_poly.pdbx_seq_one_letter_code
_entity_poly.pdbx_strand_id
1 'polypeptide(L)'
;MRQSFSVALLTLLAALSKPVASVPVYGQCGGIGYTGSTVCDSGSTCVKSNDYYSQCLPSSGGGGGTPTTTSSAPGSTDSCPNRTKFKYFGVNESGAEFGQTVWPGALGKEYIWPAPRHVAIFSSIDYFVNQGFNTFRVPFQQERMSPPSQGLTGSFNQTYLDGLKSTVSYITGKGAYAVIERRPAQLQQNTQKLIGIDISSSQFHEVQQRYNHQHFQKSNSRVVFDIMNEPYGIDASTVFQLNQAAVNGIRSSGATSQLILVEGTSWTGAWTWESSGNAGAFGAIKDPNNNVAIEMHQYLDSDGSGTSPNCVSSTIGVERLTAATNWLKQNNLKGFLGEIGAGSNSQCISALKGAFCHMQQSGVWIGALWWAAGPCHGSIPYLLYWEDTKMKYSVVSVAIALVLSKAATAVPLWAQCGGIGYTGSTVCDEGVCVKQNDYYSQCIPGTNPTPTTTRPGGGTSTTTAPPQGTNSICPGNLTKFKYFGVNQAGAEFGSNVLPGFNSFRIPFQLERMSPNSNGGLTGSFDQTYLNGLKTIVNYVTNKGSYAIIEPHNYMRYYGNIISSTNDFKTWWRNMANEFKNNNRVIFDVMNEPHTMEASRAFELNQAAVDGIRASGATQLIFVEGTAWSGAWSWESSGNGNYFNRISDPLNNVAIEMHQYLDSDSSGTSPTCVSSTIGRERLAVATEWLKRNNLKGYLGEIGAGSNSACIEAVKGALCSMQQSGVWLGVAWWAAGPWWGDYFQSIEPPNGAAISQILPQALKPFI
;
A
#
# COMPACT_ATOMS: atom_id res chain seq x y z
N MET A 1 -21.30 14.13 57.22
CA MET A 1 -20.47 13.02 57.70
C MET A 1 -21.28 11.73 57.61
N ARG A 2 -21.01 10.88 56.62
CA ARG A 2 -21.65 9.56 56.50
C ARG A 2 -20.61 8.51 56.87
N GLN A 3 -21.01 7.66 57.81
CA GLN A 3 -20.20 6.64 58.46
C GLN A 3 -19.96 5.42 57.57
N SER A 4 -18.83 4.78 57.87
CA SER A 4 -18.23 3.57 57.32
C SER A 4 -19.12 2.34 57.37
N PHE A 5 -18.95 1.45 56.38
CA PHE A 5 -19.14 0.00 56.54
C PHE A 5 -17.92 -0.73 55.97
N SER A 6 -17.34 -1.58 56.83
CA SER A 6 -16.25 -2.51 56.54
C SER A 6 -16.82 -3.92 56.38
N VAL A 7 -16.27 -4.63 55.38
CA VAL A 7 -15.93 -6.07 55.34
C VAL A 7 -17.07 -7.09 55.50
N ALA A 8 -17.31 -7.91 54.46
CA ALA A 8 -17.00 -9.35 54.47
C ALA A 8 -17.46 -10.10 53.20
N LEU A 9 -16.59 -11.03 52.77
CA LEU A 9 -16.87 -12.35 52.19
C LEU A 9 -17.47 -12.46 50.77
N LEU A 10 -16.64 -12.94 49.83
CA LEU A 10 -17.03 -14.02 48.91
C LEU A 10 -15.79 -14.75 48.37
N THR A 11 -15.41 -15.81 49.07
CA THR A 11 -14.64 -16.93 48.54
C THR A 11 -15.61 -18.02 48.05
N LEU A 12 -15.13 -18.79 47.07
CA LEU A 12 -15.57 -20.13 46.62
C LEU A 12 -16.54 -20.23 45.43
N LEU A 13 -16.00 -20.61 44.26
CA LEU A 13 -16.40 -21.81 43.49
C LEU A 13 -15.49 -21.98 42.25
N ALA A 14 -14.28 -22.49 42.48
CA ALA A 14 -13.52 -23.18 41.44
C ALA A 14 -13.93 -24.66 41.49
N ALA A 15 -14.90 -25.05 40.66
CA ALA A 15 -15.30 -26.44 40.47
C ALA A 15 -14.77 -26.95 39.11
N LEU A 16 -13.70 -27.75 39.20
CA LEU A 16 -13.31 -28.87 38.33
C LEU A 16 -14.01 -28.96 36.95
N SER A 17 -13.41 -28.39 35.91
CA SER A 17 -13.55 -28.92 34.55
C SER A 17 -12.53 -30.04 34.35
N LYS A 18 -12.95 -31.28 34.57
CA LYS A 18 -12.15 -32.45 34.16
C LYS A 18 -11.99 -32.42 32.63
N PRO A 19 -10.82 -32.72 32.06
CA PRO A 19 -10.70 -32.97 30.64
C PRO A 19 -11.63 -34.14 30.30
N VAL A 20 -12.59 -33.89 29.42
CA VAL A 20 -13.46 -34.92 28.90
C VAL A 20 -12.61 -35.80 28.00
N ALA A 21 -12.09 -36.89 28.56
CA ALA A 21 -11.33 -37.89 27.80
C ALA A 21 -12.22 -38.44 26.68
N SER A 22 -11.62 -38.69 25.52
CA SER A 22 -12.30 -39.37 24.43
C SER A 22 -12.74 -40.77 24.89
N VAL A 23 -13.91 -41.20 24.40
CA VAL A 23 -14.49 -42.50 24.73
C VAL A 23 -13.74 -43.58 23.97
N PRO A 24 -13.20 -44.62 24.65
CA PRO A 24 -12.51 -45.70 23.97
C PRO A 24 -13.44 -46.43 23.01
N VAL A 25 -12.85 -47.08 22.00
CA VAL A 25 -13.56 -48.01 21.12
C VAL A 25 -14.41 -48.99 21.95
N TYR A 26 -15.68 -49.14 21.57
CA TYR A 26 -16.78 -49.84 22.25
C TYR A 26 -17.32 -49.18 23.54
N GLY A 27 -16.90 -47.97 23.89
CA GLY A 27 -17.51 -47.20 24.98
C GLY A 27 -18.81 -46.49 24.58
N GLN A 28 -19.71 -46.25 25.53
CA GLN A 28 -20.92 -45.46 25.29
C GLN A 28 -20.55 -44.00 25.02
N CYS A 29 -21.09 -43.41 23.96
CA CYS A 29 -20.80 -42.05 23.50
C CYS A 29 -22.06 -41.22 23.24
N GLY A 30 -23.24 -41.71 23.64
CA GLY A 30 -24.50 -41.00 23.48
C GLY A 30 -25.70 -41.81 23.98
N GLY A 31 -26.87 -41.19 23.94
CA GLY A 31 -28.13 -41.74 24.44
C GLY A 31 -28.89 -40.77 25.34
N ILE A 32 -30.22 -40.82 25.36
CA ILE A 32 -31.06 -40.00 26.24
C ILE A 32 -30.66 -40.26 27.70
N GLY A 33 -30.25 -39.20 28.41
CA GLY A 33 -29.79 -39.25 29.80
C GLY A 33 -28.28 -39.49 29.99
N TYR A 34 -27.51 -39.73 28.92
CA TYR A 34 -26.06 -39.88 29.00
C TYR A 34 -25.36 -38.53 29.17
N THR A 35 -24.51 -38.39 30.19
CA THR A 35 -23.80 -37.14 30.55
C THR A 35 -22.28 -37.22 30.34
N GLY A 36 -21.78 -38.32 29.76
CA GLY A 36 -20.36 -38.52 29.46
C GLY A 36 -19.93 -37.95 28.10
N SER A 37 -18.66 -38.18 27.74
CA SER A 37 -18.08 -37.71 26.47
C SER A 37 -18.80 -38.28 25.24
N THR A 38 -19.04 -37.46 24.23
CA THR A 38 -19.59 -37.88 22.92
C THR A 38 -18.53 -38.05 21.84
N VAL A 39 -17.26 -37.78 22.17
CA VAL A 39 -16.13 -37.82 21.25
C VAL A 39 -15.40 -39.15 21.43
N CYS A 40 -15.32 -39.95 20.37
CA CYS A 40 -14.64 -41.25 20.39
C CYS A 40 -13.12 -41.13 20.14
N ASP A 41 -12.36 -42.13 20.59
CA ASP A 41 -10.94 -42.27 20.27
C ASP A 41 -10.69 -42.33 18.76
N SER A 42 -9.53 -41.82 18.33
CA SER A 42 -9.15 -41.77 16.92
C SER A 42 -9.24 -43.14 16.23
N GLY A 43 -9.86 -43.18 15.06
CA GLY A 43 -10.17 -44.44 14.34
C GLY A 43 -11.53 -45.05 14.69
N SER A 44 -12.35 -44.38 15.50
CA SER A 44 -13.72 -44.81 15.80
C SER A 44 -14.72 -43.67 15.74
N THR A 45 -16.00 -44.00 15.55
CA THR A 45 -17.08 -43.01 15.43
C THR A 45 -18.24 -43.38 16.34
N CYS A 46 -18.90 -42.37 16.91
CA CYS A 46 -20.06 -42.60 17.76
C CYS A 46 -21.26 -43.01 16.90
N VAL A 47 -21.66 -44.28 16.99
CA VAL A 47 -22.77 -44.84 16.22
C VAL A 47 -23.98 -45.00 17.14
N LYS A 48 -25.11 -44.40 16.76
CA LYS A 48 -26.37 -44.53 17.49
C LYS A 48 -26.91 -45.96 17.35
N SER A 49 -27.11 -46.66 18.47
CA SER A 49 -27.74 -47.98 18.49
C SER A 49 -29.25 -47.87 18.71
N ASN A 50 -29.68 -47.06 19.68
CA ASN A 50 -31.06 -46.69 19.91
C ASN A 50 -31.14 -45.32 20.61
N ASP A 51 -32.35 -44.84 20.91
CA ASP A 51 -32.56 -43.52 21.51
C ASP A 51 -31.87 -43.34 22.86
N TYR A 52 -31.69 -44.41 23.63
CA TYR A 52 -31.07 -44.39 24.96
C TYR A 52 -29.59 -44.79 24.95
N TYR A 53 -29.02 -45.21 23.81
CA TYR A 53 -27.65 -45.73 23.74
C TYR A 53 -26.98 -45.54 22.37
N SER A 54 -25.79 -44.93 22.36
CA SER A 54 -24.86 -44.84 21.23
C SER A 54 -23.47 -45.28 21.66
N GLN A 55 -22.71 -45.94 20.78
CA GLN A 55 -21.42 -46.56 21.12
C GLN A 55 -20.34 -46.22 20.10
N CYS A 56 -19.10 -45.99 20.55
CA CYS A 56 -17.95 -45.82 19.67
C CYS A 56 -17.63 -47.13 18.98
N LEU A 57 -17.70 -47.20 17.66
CA LEU A 57 -17.35 -48.40 16.90
C LEU A 57 -16.15 -48.11 15.99
N PRO A 58 -15.20 -49.06 15.80
CA PRO A 58 -14.10 -48.89 14.85
C PRO A 58 -14.65 -48.60 13.46
N SER A 59 -14.10 -47.58 12.81
CA SER A 59 -14.45 -47.27 11.42
C SER A 59 -13.96 -48.41 10.54
N SER A 60 -14.87 -49.26 10.06
CA SER A 60 -14.53 -50.46 9.30
C SER A 60 -13.91 -50.11 7.95
N GLY A 61 -12.58 -50.29 7.86
CA GLY A 61 -11.79 -50.30 6.64
C GLY A 61 -10.36 -50.78 6.94
N GLY A 62 -10.19 -52.09 7.15
CA GLY A 62 -8.87 -52.73 7.30
C GLY A 62 -8.05 -52.61 6.01
N GLY A 63 -6.73 -52.72 5.96
CA GLY A 63 -5.64 -53.18 6.84
C GLY A 63 -4.54 -53.61 5.84
N GLY A 64 -3.23 -53.56 6.03
CA GLY A 64 -2.28 -53.15 7.05
C GLY A 64 -0.89 -53.26 6.39
N GLY A 65 0.16 -52.71 7.01
CA GLY A 65 1.55 -52.95 6.61
C GLY A 65 2.35 -51.67 6.38
N THR A 66 3.14 -51.28 7.38
CA THR A 66 4.36 -50.47 7.18
C THR A 66 5.52 -51.46 7.06
N PRO A 67 6.47 -51.24 6.13
CA PRO A 67 7.70 -50.61 6.59
C PRO A 67 8.17 -49.46 5.68
N THR A 68 8.78 -48.50 6.37
CA THR A 68 9.66 -47.41 5.96
C THR A 68 10.41 -47.62 4.64
N THR A 69 10.27 -46.69 3.69
CA THR A 69 11.38 -45.82 3.21
C THR A 69 10.91 -44.93 2.04
N THR A 70 11.17 -43.63 2.21
CA THR A 70 11.36 -42.59 1.17
C THR A 70 10.41 -42.59 -0.05
N SER A 71 9.39 -41.73 -0.03
CA SER A 71 8.76 -41.27 -1.29
C SER A 71 8.39 -39.80 -1.26
N SER A 72 8.93 -39.10 -2.24
CA SER A 72 8.46 -37.87 -2.88
C SER A 72 6.97 -37.56 -2.75
N ALA A 73 6.67 -36.29 -2.51
CA ALA A 73 5.33 -35.72 -2.37
C ALA A 73 4.34 -36.13 -3.50
N PRO A 74 3.09 -36.53 -3.20
CA PRO A 74 2.06 -36.72 -4.20
C PRO A 74 1.43 -35.38 -4.63
N GLY A 75 1.30 -35.19 -5.94
CA GLY A 75 0.64 -34.04 -6.55
C GLY A 75 -0.86 -33.95 -6.27
N SER A 76 -1.35 -32.71 -6.25
CA SER A 76 -2.76 -32.33 -6.17
C SER A 76 -3.57 -32.94 -7.32
N THR A 77 -4.68 -33.61 -6.99
CA THR A 77 -5.73 -33.99 -7.95
C THR A 77 -6.60 -32.77 -8.26
N ASP A 78 -6.60 -32.34 -9.53
CA ASP A 78 -7.37 -31.21 -10.03
C ASP A 78 -8.85 -31.60 -10.24
N SER A 79 -9.79 -30.83 -9.71
CA SER A 79 -11.23 -31.19 -9.65
C SER A 79 -12.07 -30.73 -10.85
N CYS A 80 -11.47 -30.16 -11.91
CA CYS A 80 -12.18 -29.71 -13.11
C CYS A 80 -11.36 -30.03 -14.38
N PRO A 81 -11.55 -31.20 -15.00
CA PRO A 81 -10.82 -31.58 -16.20
C PRO A 81 -11.23 -30.71 -17.40
N ASN A 82 -10.27 -30.46 -18.31
CA ASN A 82 -10.47 -29.77 -19.60
C ASN A 82 -10.96 -28.30 -19.49
N ARG A 83 -10.53 -27.54 -18.47
CA ARG A 83 -10.91 -26.14 -18.29
C ARG A 83 -10.09 -25.16 -19.13
N THR A 84 -10.72 -24.13 -19.70
CA THR A 84 -10.03 -22.94 -20.22
C THR A 84 -9.87 -21.88 -19.13
N LYS A 85 -8.73 -21.19 -19.06
CA LYS A 85 -8.55 -20.06 -18.12
C LYS A 85 -9.37 -18.87 -18.57
N PHE A 86 -9.97 -18.16 -17.61
CA PHE A 86 -10.56 -16.86 -17.88
C PHE A 86 -9.46 -15.89 -18.34
N LYS A 87 -9.76 -15.10 -19.37
CA LYS A 87 -8.87 -14.00 -19.81
C LYS A 87 -8.90 -12.87 -18.78
N TYR A 88 -10.07 -12.60 -18.22
CA TYR A 88 -10.32 -11.56 -17.24
C TYR A 88 -10.80 -12.20 -15.94
N PHE A 89 -9.99 -12.22 -14.90
CA PHE A 89 -10.37 -12.79 -13.61
C PHE A 89 -10.00 -11.82 -12.49
N GLY A 90 -10.95 -11.53 -11.61
CA GLY A 90 -10.88 -10.28 -10.89
C GLY A 90 -11.89 -10.09 -9.78
N VAL A 91 -11.95 -8.84 -9.32
CA VAL A 91 -12.83 -8.38 -8.25
C VAL A 91 -13.36 -6.97 -8.57
N ASN A 92 -14.53 -6.66 -8.03
CA ASN A 92 -15.08 -5.31 -8.03
C ASN A 92 -14.43 -4.48 -6.91
N GLU A 93 -14.01 -3.25 -7.22
CA GLU A 93 -13.38 -2.28 -6.33
C GLU A 93 -14.34 -1.12 -6.08
N SER A 94 -15.23 -1.34 -5.13
CA SER A 94 -16.31 -0.43 -4.76
C SER A 94 -15.81 0.73 -3.88
N GLY A 95 -16.57 1.82 -3.87
CA GLY A 95 -16.38 2.98 -3.02
C GLY A 95 -16.84 4.28 -3.68
N ALA A 96 -16.53 4.48 -4.96
CA ALA A 96 -16.78 5.74 -5.63
C ALA A 96 -18.27 5.95 -5.94
N GLU A 97 -19.01 4.85 -5.97
CA GLU A 97 -20.45 4.76 -6.15
C GLU A 97 -21.26 4.94 -4.85
N PHE A 98 -20.64 4.94 -3.66
CA PHE A 98 -21.37 5.00 -2.37
C PHE A 98 -22.14 6.29 -2.14
N GLY A 99 -23.03 6.34 -1.14
CA GLY A 99 -23.74 7.56 -0.75
C GLY A 99 -24.82 8.00 -1.74
N GLN A 100 -25.58 7.04 -2.28
CA GLN A 100 -26.58 7.22 -3.35
C GLN A 100 -27.79 8.10 -2.97
N THR A 101 -27.89 8.52 -1.70
CA THR A 101 -28.97 9.37 -1.19
C THR A 101 -28.56 10.83 -0.98
N VAL A 102 -27.27 11.17 -1.14
CA VAL A 102 -26.73 12.52 -0.91
C VAL A 102 -25.94 12.98 -2.13
N TRP A 103 -26.44 14.02 -2.80
CA TRP A 103 -25.94 14.49 -4.10
C TRP A 103 -25.36 15.91 -4.03
N PRO A 104 -24.15 16.17 -4.56
CA PRO A 104 -23.22 15.20 -5.16
C PRO A 104 -22.47 14.34 -4.12
N GLY A 105 -22.61 14.63 -2.81
CA GLY A 105 -21.82 14.00 -1.75
C GLY A 105 -20.37 14.49 -1.72
N ALA A 106 -19.65 14.21 -0.63
CA ALA A 106 -18.27 14.61 -0.42
C ALA A 106 -17.33 13.39 -0.35
N LEU A 107 -16.15 13.54 -0.96
CA LEU A 107 -15.08 12.54 -0.90
C LEU A 107 -14.60 12.36 0.55
N GLY A 108 -14.47 11.12 1.00
CA GLY A 108 -14.09 10.77 2.38
C GLY A 108 -15.26 10.77 3.37
N LYS A 109 -16.48 11.09 2.91
CA LYS A 109 -17.70 11.05 3.75
C LYS A 109 -18.79 10.22 3.10
N GLU A 110 -19.24 10.59 1.90
CA GLU A 110 -20.29 9.87 1.16
C GLU A 110 -19.72 8.84 0.18
N TYR A 111 -18.49 9.04 -0.31
CA TYR A 111 -17.82 8.13 -1.25
C TYR A 111 -16.30 8.19 -1.12
N ILE A 112 -15.61 7.21 -1.69
CA ILE A 112 -14.15 7.09 -1.70
C ILE A 112 -13.64 6.41 -2.97
N TRP A 113 -12.42 6.71 -3.42
CA TRP A 113 -11.80 5.99 -4.54
C TRP A 113 -11.00 4.76 -4.04
N PRO A 114 -11.03 3.61 -4.73
CA PRO A 114 -10.32 2.39 -4.31
C PRO A 114 -8.81 2.40 -4.62
N ALA A 115 -8.35 3.29 -5.50
CA ALA A 115 -6.93 3.51 -5.79
C ALA A 115 -6.23 4.30 -4.67
N PRO A 116 -4.90 4.22 -4.55
CA PRO A 116 -4.22 4.70 -3.35
C PRO A 116 -4.45 6.19 -3.13
N ARG A 117 -5.08 6.53 -2.00
CA ARG A 117 -4.91 7.84 -1.37
C ARG A 117 -4.30 7.64 0.01
N HIS A 118 -3.12 8.25 0.17
CA HIS A 118 -2.52 8.92 1.33
C HIS A 118 -2.58 8.31 2.74
N VAL A 119 -3.23 7.17 2.97
CA VAL A 119 -3.40 6.57 4.31
C VAL A 119 -3.18 5.05 4.36
N ALA A 120 -2.95 4.38 3.21
CA ALA A 120 -2.89 2.92 3.14
C ALA A 120 -1.76 2.43 2.22
N ILE A 121 -0.83 1.69 2.83
CA ILE A 121 0.43 1.14 2.26
C ILE A 121 0.20 -0.03 1.27
N PHE A 122 -0.99 -0.60 1.27
CA PHE A 122 -1.46 -1.54 0.25
C PHE A 122 -2.80 -1.02 -0.24
N SER A 123 -3.03 -0.96 -1.55
CA SER A 123 -4.40 -0.87 -2.03
C SER A 123 -4.97 -2.28 -2.13
N SER A 124 -6.29 -2.43 -2.00
CA SER A 124 -7.01 -3.66 -2.34
C SER A 124 -6.54 -4.23 -3.69
N ILE A 125 -6.33 -3.34 -4.66
CA ILE A 125 -5.80 -3.64 -6.00
C ILE A 125 -4.42 -4.32 -5.92
N ASP A 126 -3.47 -3.82 -5.12
CA ASP A 126 -2.15 -4.43 -4.97
C ASP A 126 -2.22 -5.84 -4.39
N TYR A 127 -3.08 -6.02 -3.39
CA TYR A 127 -3.28 -7.33 -2.78
C TYR A 127 -3.74 -8.35 -3.82
N PHE A 128 -4.79 -8.05 -4.57
CA PHE A 128 -5.34 -8.98 -5.55
C PHE A 128 -4.44 -9.18 -6.77
N VAL A 129 -3.73 -8.15 -7.24
CA VAL A 129 -2.69 -8.32 -8.29
C VAL A 129 -1.65 -9.33 -7.83
N ASN A 130 -1.19 -9.25 -6.57
CA ASN A 130 -0.23 -10.21 -6.02
C ASN A 130 -0.81 -11.63 -5.85
N GLN A 131 -2.14 -11.78 -5.72
CA GLN A 131 -2.81 -13.08 -5.75
C GLN A 131 -3.07 -13.61 -7.18
N GLY A 132 -2.67 -12.86 -8.21
CA GLY A 132 -2.82 -13.24 -9.62
C GLY A 132 -4.12 -12.77 -10.28
N PHE A 133 -4.89 -11.90 -9.62
CA PHE A 133 -6.04 -11.24 -10.26
C PHE A 133 -5.51 -10.24 -11.29
N ASN A 134 -6.18 -10.17 -12.43
CA ASN A 134 -5.75 -9.33 -13.54
C ASN A 134 -6.82 -8.36 -14.03
N THR A 135 -7.99 -8.32 -13.41
CA THR A 135 -9.09 -7.43 -13.80
C THR A 135 -9.75 -6.82 -12.57
N PHE A 136 -10.06 -5.53 -12.63
CA PHE A 136 -10.68 -4.77 -11.54
C PHE A 136 -11.81 -3.93 -12.10
N ARG A 137 -13.04 -4.15 -11.62
CA ARG A 137 -14.21 -3.33 -12.00
C ARG A 137 -14.39 -2.21 -10.99
N VAL A 138 -14.48 -0.98 -11.48
CA VAL A 138 -14.52 0.25 -10.67
C VAL A 138 -15.88 0.91 -10.88
N PRO A 139 -16.86 0.64 -10.00
CA PRO A 139 -18.14 1.33 -9.98
C PRO A 139 -17.97 2.82 -9.71
N PHE A 140 -18.66 3.68 -10.45
CA PHE A 140 -18.77 5.10 -10.15
C PHE A 140 -20.18 5.65 -10.44
N GLN A 141 -20.59 6.70 -9.73
CA GLN A 141 -21.91 7.32 -9.96
C GLN A 141 -21.91 8.22 -11.20
N GLN A 142 -22.84 7.96 -12.12
CA GLN A 142 -23.03 8.77 -13.33
C GLN A 142 -23.42 10.21 -12.99
N GLU A 143 -24.26 10.44 -11.98
CA GLU A 143 -24.72 11.76 -11.53
C GLU A 143 -23.58 12.60 -10.91
N ARG A 144 -22.52 11.96 -10.40
CA ARG A 144 -21.31 12.68 -9.95
C ARG A 144 -20.42 13.04 -11.11
N MET A 145 -20.34 12.17 -12.12
CA MET A 145 -19.56 12.40 -13.33
C MET A 145 -20.18 13.49 -14.21
N SER A 146 -21.48 13.39 -14.48
CA SER A 146 -22.29 14.37 -15.21
C SER A 146 -23.38 14.91 -14.29
N PRO A 147 -23.13 16.04 -13.59
CA PRO A 147 -24.10 16.62 -12.68
C PRO A 147 -25.45 16.89 -13.34
N PRO A 148 -26.58 16.54 -12.69
CA PRO A 148 -27.92 16.77 -13.24
C PRO A 148 -28.19 18.22 -13.68
N SER A 149 -27.61 19.20 -12.97
CA SER A 149 -27.74 20.62 -13.28
C SER A 149 -27.14 21.03 -14.65
N GLN A 150 -26.28 20.20 -15.23
CA GLN A 150 -25.66 20.44 -16.54
C GLN A 150 -26.25 19.54 -17.64
N GLY A 151 -27.15 18.62 -17.28
CA GLY A 151 -27.66 17.60 -18.16
C GLY A 151 -26.65 16.50 -18.48
N LEU A 152 -27.13 15.40 -19.06
CA LEU A 152 -26.31 14.25 -19.45
C LEU A 152 -25.19 14.65 -20.43
N THR A 153 -25.50 15.54 -21.37
CA THR A 153 -24.53 16.12 -22.32
C THR A 153 -23.81 17.37 -21.78
N GLY A 154 -23.87 17.63 -20.47
CA GLY A 154 -23.12 18.70 -19.81
C GLY A 154 -21.61 18.45 -19.74
N SER A 155 -20.88 19.36 -19.10
CA SER A 155 -19.46 19.15 -18.78
C SER A 155 -19.32 18.10 -17.68
N PHE A 156 -18.20 17.39 -17.64
CA PHE A 156 -17.93 16.47 -16.54
C PHE A 156 -17.48 17.23 -15.29
N ASN A 157 -17.79 16.68 -14.12
CA ASN A 157 -17.17 17.09 -12.88
C ASN A 157 -15.70 16.68 -12.90
N GLN A 158 -14.82 17.66 -13.13
CA GLN A 158 -13.39 17.41 -13.34
C GLN A 158 -12.74 16.71 -12.14
N THR A 159 -13.09 17.10 -10.91
CA THR A 159 -12.55 16.49 -9.69
C THR A 159 -12.91 15.01 -9.58
N TYR A 160 -14.14 14.65 -9.91
CA TYR A 160 -14.59 13.26 -9.87
C TYR A 160 -13.99 12.44 -11.02
N LEU A 161 -13.90 13.03 -12.21
CA LEU A 161 -13.23 12.44 -13.37
C LEU A 161 -11.75 12.15 -13.12
N ASP A 162 -11.04 13.07 -12.45
CA ASP A 162 -9.61 12.90 -12.14
C ASP A 162 -9.39 11.75 -11.15
N GLY A 163 -10.30 11.54 -10.20
CA GLY A 163 -10.29 10.38 -9.31
C GLY A 163 -10.41 9.05 -10.05
N LEU A 164 -11.32 8.98 -11.03
CA LEU A 164 -11.47 7.80 -11.88
C LEU A 164 -10.25 7.56 -12.78
N LYS A 165 -9.73 8.61 -13.43
CA LYS A 165 -8.51 8.52 -14.25
C LYS A 165 -7.31 8.04 -13.44
N SER A 166 -7.14 8.54 -12.22
CA SER A 166 -6.10 8.09 -11.31
C SER A 166 -6.24 6.61 -11.01
N THR A 167 -7.46 6.16 -10.69
CA THR A 167 -7.75 4.75 -10.40
C THR A 167 -7.47 3.83 -11.59
N VAL A 168 -7.95 4.20 -12.77
CA VAL A 168 -7.72 3.45 -14.02
C VAL A 168 -6.24 3.40 -14.38
N SER A 169 -5.53 4.53 -14.25
CA SER A 169 -4.09 4.59 -14.53
C SER A 169 -3.31 3.72 -13.56
N TYR A 170 -3.72 3.67 -12.29
CA TYR A 170 -3.12 2.80 -11.28
C TYR A 170 -3.26 1.32 -11.65
N ILE A 171 -4.49 0.86 -11.90
CA ILE A 171 -4.79 -0.54 -12.27
C ILE A 171 -4.04 -0.92 -13.55
N THR A 172 -4.15 -0.11 -14.60
CA THR A 172 -3.54 -0.43 -15.89
C THR A 172 -2.01 -0.34 -15.87
N GLY A 173 -1.44 0.54 -15.04
CA GLY A 173 -0.01 0.63 -14.77
C GLY A 173 0.57 -0.62 -14.08
N LYS A 174 -0.26 -1.38 -13.37
CA LYS A 174 0.12 -2.69 -12.78
C LYS A 174 0.01 -3.83 -13.80
N GLY A 175 -0.36 -3.55 -15.05
CA GLY A 175 -0.59 -4.55 -16.09
C GLY A 175 -1.92 -5.28 -15.96
N ALA A 176 -2.84 -4.81 -15.10
CA ALA A 176 -4.19 -5.34 -14.98
C ALA A 176 -5.17 -4.59 -15.90
N TYR A 177 -6.37 -5.15 -16.09
CA TYR A 177 -7.48 -4.54 -16.80
C TYR A 177 -8.34 -3.72 -15.84
N ALA A 178 -8.68 -2.49 -16.22
CA ALA A 178 -9.61 -1.64 -15.49
C ALA A 178 -10.95 -1.64 -16.23
N VAL A 179 -11.99 -2.23 -15.62
CA VAL A 179 -13.37 -2.13 -16.09
C VAL A 179 -13.97 -0.89 -15.45
N ILE A 180 -14.35 0.09 -16.27
CA ILE A 180 -15.02 1.30 -15.78
C ILE A 180 -16.52 1.11 -15.86
N GLU A 181 -17.18 1.02 -14.70
CA GLU A 181 -18.60 0.74 -14.60
C GLU A 181 -19.38 1.99 -14.20
N ARG A 182 -20.39 2.31 -15.00
CA ARG A 182 -21.33 3.39 -14.70
C ARG A 182 -22.51 2.87 -13.91
N ARG A 183 -22.67 3.41 -12.70
CA ARG A 183 -23.84 3.20 -11.87
C ARG A 183 -24.77 4.40 -11.96
N PRO A 184 -25.98 4.23 -12.49
CA PRO A 184 -27.01 5.27 -12.49
C PRO A 184 -27.83 5.18 -11.21
N ALA A 185 -28.11 6.29 -10.55
CA ALA A 185 -29.03 6.28 -9.40
C ALA A 185 -30.50 6.14 -9.83
N GLN A 186 -30.83 6.51 -11.08
CA GLN A 186 -32.22 6.74 -11.51
C GLN A 186 -32.74 5.84 -12.63
N LEU A 187 -31.93 4.94 -13.22
CA LEU A 187 -32.41 3.92 -14.19
C LEU A 187 -33.19 2.77 -13.51
N GLN A 188 -33.72 3.04 -12.32
CA GLN A 188 -34.13 2.10 -11.30
C GLN A 188 -35.66 2.02 -11.13
N GLN A 189 -36.46 2.64 -12.01
CA GLN A 189 -37.93 2.51 -12.00
C GLN A 189 -38.55 3.22 -13.23
N ASN A 190 -39.23 2.47 -14.11
CA ASN A 190 -40.28 2.80 -15.10
C ASN A 190 -40.40 4.22 -15.72
N THR A 191 -39.34 5.03 -15.75
CA THR A 191 -39.47 6.44 -16.17
C THR A 191 -38.83 6.76 -17.51
N GLN A 192 -38.12 5.83 -18.17
CA GLN A 192 -37.27 6.14 -19.34
C GLN A 192 -36.29 7.32 -19.10
N LYS A 193 -35.97 7.62 -17.83
CA LYS A 193 -35.18 8.78 -17.43
C LYS A 193 -33.85 8.35 -16.82
N LEU A 194 -32.75 8.86 -17.37
CA LEU A 194 -31.45 8.95 -16.70
C LEU A 194 -31.34 10.39 -16.24
N ILE A 195 -31.15 10.63 -14.94
CA ILE A 195 -30.97 11.98 -14.41
C ILE A 195 -32.23 12.87 -14.57
N GLY A 196 -33.44 12.28 -14.56
CA GLY A 196 -34.70 13.04 -14.70
C GLY A 196 -34.97 13.59 -16.10
N ILE A 197 -34.18 13.21 -17.11
CA ILE A 197 -34.28 13.63 -18.51
C ILE A 197 -34.62 12.42 -19.38
N ASP A 198 -35.56 12.58 -20.33
CA ASP A 198 -35.88 11.54 -21.32
C ASP A 198 -34.64 11.23 -22.16
N ILE A 199 -34.15 9.98 -22.12
CA ILE A 199 -32.93 9.60 -22.83
C ILE A 199 -33.28 9.29 -24.28
N SER A 200 -32.71 10.03 -25.22
CA SER A 200 -32.59 9.53 -26.58
C SER A 200 -31.31 8.69 -26.73
N SER A 201 -31.35 7.68 -27.60
CA SER A 201 -30.16 6.95 -28.03
C SER A 201 -29.05 7.88 -28.54
N SER A 202 -29.40 9.07 -29.08
CA SER A 202 -28.44 10.09 -29.50
C SER A 202 -27.69 10.76 -28.35
N GLN A 203 -28.34 11.07 -27.22
CA GLN A 203 -27.66 11.64 -26.05
C GLN A 203 -26.72 10.62 -25.39
N PHE A 204 -27.14 9.36 -25.33
CA PHE A 204 -26.31 8.29 -24.77
C PHE A 204 -25.09 7.99 -25.67
N HIS A 205 -25.28 8.03 -27.00
CA HIS A 205 -24.18 8.00 -27.97
C HIS A 205 -23.20 9.16 -27.74
N GLU A 206 -23.69 10.39 -27.61
CA GLU A 206 -22.85 11.59 -27.44
C GLU A 206 -22.04 11.54 -26.14
N VAL A 207 -22.66 11.20 -25.01
CA VAL A 207 -21.92 11.08 -23.73
C VAL A 207 -20.85 10.04 -23.83
N GLN A 208 -21.16 8.88 -24.41
CA GLN A 208 -20.20 7.83 -24.59
C GLN A 208 -19.04 8.24 -25.51
N GLN A 209 -19.36 8.96 -26.58
CA GLN A 209 -18.37 9.50 -27.49
C GLN A 209 -17.44 10.49 -26.78
N ARG A 210 -17.97 11.45 -26.00
CA ARG A 210 -17.17 12.48 -25.31
C ARG A 210 -16.34 11.92 -24.17
N TYR A 211 -16.94 11.05 -23.34
CA TYR A 211 -16.28 10.36 -22.25
C TYR A 211 -15.04 9.59 -22.73
N ASN A 212 -15.14 8.94 -23.89
CA ASN A 212 -14.03 8.20 -24.48
C ASN A 212 -13.08 9.08 -25.30
N HIS A 213 -13.61 10.10 -25.98
CA HIS A 213 -12.80 10.95 -26.86
C HIS A 213 -11.77 11.76 -26.08
N GLN A 214 -12.10 12.20 -24.87
CA GLN A 214 -11.33 13.23 -24.16
C GLN A 214 -10.47 12.71 -23.00
N HIS A 215 -10.74 11.51 -22.46
CA HIS A 215 -10.32 11.23 -21.08
C HIS A 215 -9.70 9.87 -20.78
N PHE A 216 -9.95 8.84 -21.58
CA PHE A 216 -9.32 7.53 -21.44
C PHE A 216 -8.57 7.21 -22.72
N GLN A 217 -7.27 6.89 -22.62
CA GLN A 217 -6.39 6.71 -23.76
C GLN A 217 -6.99 5.71 -24.77
N LYS A 218 -7.33 6.19 -25.96
CA LYS A 218 -7.99 5.41 -27.03
C LYS A 218 -7.22 4.16 -27.46
N SER A 219 -5.92 4.12 -27.17
CA SER A 219 -5.02 2.99 -27.44
C SER A 219 -4.79 2.05 -26.26
N ASN A 220 -5.25 2.40 -25.05
CA ASN A 220 -5.05 1.54 -23.88
C ASN A 220 -6.04 0.37 -23.90
N SER A 221 -5.60 -0.75 -24.44
CA SER A 221 -6.35 -2.01 -24.52
C SER A 221 -6.63 -2.66 -23.15
N ARG A 222 -6.06 -2.11 -22.07
CA ARG A 222 -6.33 -2.54 -20.69
C ARG A 222 -7.54 -1.83 -20.07
N VAL A 223 -8.11 -0.83 -20.74
CA VAL A 223 -9.41 -0.26 -20.35
C VAL A 223 -10.53 -1.11 -20.95
N VAL A 224 -11.50 -1.46 -20.12
CA VAL A 224 -12.74 -2.13 -20.51
C VAL A 224 -13.89 -1.20 -20.19
N PHE A 225 -14.77 -0.96 -21.16
CA PHE A 225 -15.93 -0.11 -20.97
C PHE A 225 -17.12 -0.96 -20.58
N ASP A 226 -17.60 -0.81 -19.36
CA ASP A 226 -18.89 -1.34 -18.94
C ASP A 226 -19.93 -0.21 -19.09
N ILE A 227 -20.96 -0.50 -19.89
CA ILE A 227 -21.90 0.51 -20.34
C ILE A 227 -22.78 0.98 -19.19
N MET A 228 -23.29 0.08 -18.36
CA MET A 228 -24.30 0.42 -17.36
C MET A 228 -24.57 -0.76 -16.43
N ASN A 229 -24.46 -0.53 -15.13
CA ASN A 229 -24.79 -1.55 -14.14
C ASN A 229 -26.29 -1.76 -13.94
N GLU A 230 -26.71 -3.01 -14.07
CA GLU A 230 -27.99 -3.60 -13.67
C GLU A 230 -29.25 -2.80 -14.07
N PRO A 231 -29.51 -2.55 -15.37
CA PRO A 231 -30.79 -2.02 -15.80
C PRO A 231 -31.96 -2.88 -15.27
N TYR A 232 -33.01 -2.25 -14.75
CA TYR A 232 -34.21 -2.96 -14.30
C TYR A 232 -35.47 -2.11 -14.43
N GLY A 233 -36.63 -2.75 -14.60
CA GLY A 233 -37.89 -2.05 -14.86
C GLY A 233 -37.91 -1.31 -16.20
N ILE A 234 -37.07 -1.74 -17.16
CA ILE A 234 -36.99 -1.19 -18.51
C ILE A 234 -37.14 -2.35 -19.50
N ASP A 235 -37.86 -2.14 -20.59
CA ASP A 235 -38.02 -3.15 -21.63
C ASP A 235 -36.67 -3.52 -22.26
N ALA A 236 -36.45 -4.82 -22.49
CA ALA A 236 -35.20 -5.35 -23.02
C ALA A 236 -34.80 -4.72 -24.38
N SER A 237 -35.77 -4.36 -25.22
CA SER A 237 -35.49 -3.69 -26.50
C SER A 237 -34.98 -2.27 -26.32
N THR A 238 -35.45 -1.56 -25.29
CA THR A 238 -34.96 -0.22 -24.96
C THR A 238 -33.54 -0.29 -24.39
N VAL A 239 -33.28 -1.23 -23.47
CA VAL A 239 -31.94 -1.46 -22.92
C VAL A 239 -30.96 -1.86 -24.03
N PHE A 240 -31.39 -2.70 -24.98
CA PHE A 240 -30.62 -3.04 -26.17
C PHE A 240 -30.27 -1.81 -27.02
N GLN A 241 -31.23 -0.93 -27.31
CA GLN A 241 -31.00 0.28 -28.10
C GLN A 241 -29.97 1.21 -27.44
N LEU A 242 -30.02 1.36 -26.11
CA LEU A 242 -29.04 2.14 -25.35
C LEU A 242 -27.64 1.51 -25.43
N ASN A 243 -27.53 0.19 -25.24
CA ASN A 243 -26.27 -0.52 -25.37
C ASN A 243 -25.68 -0.39 -26.79
N GLN A 244 -26.49 -0.58 -27.83
CA GLN A 244 -26.05 -0.44 -29.22
C GLN A 244 -25.60 1.01 -29.54
N ALA A 245 -26.32 2.00 -29.00
CA ALA A 245 -25.94 3.41 -29.14
C ALA A 245 -24.62 3.72 -28.46
N ALA A 246 -24.38 3.18 -27.26
CA ALA A 246 -23.10 3.31 -26.57
C ALA A 246 -21.99 2.62 -27.35
N VAL A 247 -22.14 1.36 -27.79
CA VAL A 247 -21.14 0.68 -28.62
C VAL A 247 -20.76 1.54 -29.82
N ASN A 248 -21.75 2.07 -30.53
CA ASN A 248 -21.52 2.96 -31.67
C ASN A 248 -20.76 4.24 -31.27
N GLY A 249 -21.09 4.86 -30.13
CA GLY A 249 -20.42 6.06 -29.60
C GLY A 249 -18.98 5.79 -29.15
N ILE A 250 -18.71 4.63 -28.54
CA ILE A 250 -17.36 4.20 -28.16
C ILE A 250 -16.51 4.07 -29.42
N ARG A 251 -17.00 3.33 -30.42
CA ARG A 251 -16.24 3.08 -31.64
C ARG A 251 -16.06 4.34 -32.48
N SER A 252 -17.09 5.19 -32.59
CA SER A 252 -16.99 6.48 -33.31
C SER A 252 -16.00 7.46 -32.67
N SER A 253 -15.69 7.30 -31.37
CA SER A 253 -14.66 8.10 -30.69
C SER A 253 -13.21 7.74 -31.06
N GLY A 254 -13.00 6.59 -31.71
CA GLY A 254 -11.70 6.02 -32.07
C GLY A 254 -11.16 4.95 -31.11
N ALA A 255 -11.94 4.54 -30.11
CA ALA A 255 -11.57 3.46 -29.19
C ALA A 255 -11.81 2.09 -29.85
N THR A 256 -10.78 1.53 -30.48
CA THR A 256 -10.93 0.33 -31.33
C THR A 256 -10.49 -0.98 -30.67
N SER A 257 -9.66 -0.94 -29.64
CA SER A 257 -9.03 -2.14 -29.06
C SER A 257 -9.70 -2.63 -27.77
N GLN A 258 -10.46 -1.76 -27.10
CA GLN A 258 -11.06 -2.01 -25.81
C GLN A 258 -12.23 -2.98 -25.93
N LEU A 259 -12.34 -3.86 -24.92
CA LEU A 259 -13.54 -4.66 -24.70
C LEU A 259 -14.67 -3.73 -24.25
N ILE A 260 -15.86 -3.96 -24.77
CA ILE A 260 -17.09 -3.30 -24.32
C ILE A 260 -18.01 -4.36 -23.72
N LEU A 261 -18.47 -4.13 -22.51
CA LEU A 261 -19.44 -4.96 -21.82
C LEU A 261 -20.82 -4.33 -21.97
N VAL A 262 -21.79 -5.16 -22.36
CA VAL A 262 -23.20 -4.76 -22.53
C VAL A 262 -24.06 -5.53 -21.53
N GLU A 263 -24.94 -4.83 -20.82
CA GLU A 263 -25.80 -5.40 -19.79
C GLU A 263 -27.27 -5.37 -20.20
N GLY A 264 -28.03 -6.39 -19.80
CA GLY A 264 -29.47 -6.53 -20.08
C GLY A 264 -30.37 -5.97 -18.98
N THR A 265 -31.69 -6.02 -19.19
CA THR A 265 -32.66 -5.71 -18.14
C THR A 265 -32.72 -6.79 -17.07
N SER A 266 -33.53 -6.57 -16.02
CA SER A 266 -33.70 -7.45 -14.87
C SER A 266 -32.37 -7.74 -14.17
N TRP A 267 -31.66 -6.67 -13.80
CA TRP A 267 -30.38 -6.73 -13.09
C TRP A 267 -29.32 -7.54 -13.84
N THR A 268 -29.45 -7.60 -15.16
CA THR A 268 -28.62 -8.42 -16.06
C THR A 268 -28.43 -9.89 -15.61
N GLY A 269 -29.41 -10.44 -14.88
CA GLY A 269 -29.28 -11.75 -14.25
C GLY A 269 -29.13 -12.89 -15.25
N ALA A 270 -28.12 -13.74 -15.09
CA ALA A 270 -27.91 -14.87 -16.00
C ALA A 270 -29.07 -15.88 -15.95
N TRP A 271 -29.58 -16.17 -14.75
CA TRP A 271 -30.73 -17.05 -14.52
C TRP A 271 -32.06 -16.54 -15.10
N THR A 272 -32.18 -15.24 -15.33
CA THR A 272 -33.40 -14.59 -15.83
C THR A 272 -33.27 -14.14 -17.28
N TRP A 273 -32.09 -14.30 -17.90
CA TRP A 273 -31.75 -13.75 -19.22
C TRP A 273 -32.77 -14.06 -20.32
N GLU A 274 -33.32 -15.27 -20.35
CA GLU A 274 -34.36 -15.64 -21.30
C GLU A 274 -35.72 -15.06 -20.91
N SER A 275 -36.10 -15.24 -19.64
CA SER A 275 -37.42 -14.82 -19.13
C SER A 275 -37.64 -13.30 -19.12
N SER A 276 -36.57 -12.51 -19.06
CA SER A 276 -36.61 -11.04 -19.09
C SER A 276 -36.74 -10.46 -20.50
N GLY A 277 -36.69 -11.30 -21.54
CA GLY A 277 -36.67 -10.88 -22.93
C GLY A 277 -35.29 -10.44 -23.45
N ASN A 278 -34.24 -10.45 -22.61
CA ASN A 278 -32.88 -10.10 -23.05
C ASN A 278 -32.41 -11.01 -24.20
N ALA A 279 -32.68 -12.32 -24.11
CA ALA A 279 -32.31 -13.30 -25.13
C ALA A 279 -32.83 -12.96 -26.55
N GLY A 280 -34.03 -12.38 -26.65
CA GLY A 280 -34.62 -11.97 -27.93
C GLY A 280 -34.05 -10.68 -28.50
N ALA A 281 -33.58 -9.77 -27.64
CA ALA A 281 -33.05 -8.48 -28.06
C ALA A 281 -31.54 -8.50 -28.32
N PHE A 282 -30.74 -9.09 -27.43
CA PHE A 282 -29.28 -8.93 -27.41
C PHE A 282 -28.54 -9.81 -28.42
N GLY A 283 -29.18 -10.82 -29.02
CA GLY A 283 -28.57 -11.60 -30.11
C GLY A 283 -28.20 -10.75 -31.33
N ALA A 284 -28.82 -9.57 -31.46
CA ALA A 284 -28.60 -8.63 -32.54
C ALA A 284 -27.44 -7.64 -32.29
N ILE A 285 -26.78 -7.65 -31.12
CA ILE A 285 -25.74 -6.65 -30.80
C ILE A 285 -24.59 -6.71 -31.81
N LYS A 286 -24.18 -5.55 -32.33
CA LYS A 286 -23.08 -5.43 -33.30
C LYS A 286 -22.00 -4.51 -32.80
N ASP A 287 -20.76 -4.95 -32.95
CA ASP A 287 -19.55 -4.16 -32.80
C ASP A 287 -18.72 -4.32 -34.06
N PRO A 288 -18.37 -3.24 -34.78
CA PRO A 288 -17.50 -3.33 -35.96
C PRO A 288 -16.16 -4.03 -35.68
N ASN A 289 -15.70 -4.03 -34.41
CA ASN A 289 -14.43 -4.62 -34.02
C ASN A 289 -14.57 -6.01 -33.39
N ASN A 290 -15.79 -6.55 -33.33
CA ASN A 290 -16.11 -7.84 -32.73
C ASN A 290 -15.55 -8.03 -31.30
N ASN A 291 -15.47 -6.95 -30.53
CA ASN A 291 -14.91 -6.93 -29.17
C ASN A 291 -15.93 -6.44 -28.14
N VAL A 292 -17.17 -6.94 -28.26
CA VAL A 292 -18.21 -6.88 -27.23
C VAL A 292 -18.31 -8.22 -26.50
N ALA A 293 -18.71 -8.18 -25.22
CA ALA A 293 -19.20 -9.34 -24.47
C ALA A 293 -20.48 -8.97 -23.72
N ILE A 294 -21.37 -9.96 -23.57
CA ILE A 294 -22.58 -9.84 -22.77
C ILE A 294 -22.19 -10.00 -21.29
N GLU A 295 -22.33 -8.93 -20.52
CA GLU A 295 -22.11 -8.96 -19.08
C GLU A 295 -23.39 -9.35 -18.35
N MET A 296 -23.27 -10.36 -17.50
CA MET A 296 -24.36 -10.87 -16.66
C MET A 296 -23.90 -10.94 -15.21
N HIS A 297 -24.86 -10.85 -14.30
CA HIS A 297 -24.63 -10.99 -12.87
C HIS A 297 -25.29 -12.27 -12.36
N GLN A 298 -24.70 -12.89 -11.33
CA GLN A 298 -25.30 -14.05 -10.71
C GLN A 298 -24.90 -14.23 -9.25
N TYR A 299 -25.89 -14.12 -8.37
CA TYR A 299 -25.78 -14.54 -6.97
C TYR A 299 -26.43 -15.92 -6.77
N LEU A 300 -26.16 -16.56 -5.63
CA LEU A 300 -26.48 -17.99 -5.39
C LEU A 300 -27.53 -18.23 -4.30
N ASP A 301 -28.01 -17.16 -3.66
CA ASP A 301 -29.09 -17.17 -2.68
C ASP A 301 -30.47 -17.26 -3.34
N SER A 302 -31.52 -17.51 -2.54
CA SER A 302 -32.84 -17.91 -3.03
C SER A 302 -33.46 -16.97 -4.07
N ASP A 303 -33.31 -15.67 -3.88
CA ASP A 303 -33.85 -14.63 -4.78
C ASP A 303 -32.80 -14.07 -5.75
N GLY A 304 -31.56 -14.55 -5.70
CA GLY A 304 -30.47 -14.10 -6.57
C GLY A 304 -30.04 -12.65 -6.29
N SER A 305 -30.36 -12.09 -5.12
CA SER A 305 -30.01 -10.73 -4.74
C SER A 305 -28.60 -10.58 -4.20
N GLY A 306 -27.97 -11.67 -3.74
CA GLY A 306 -26.70 -11.61 -3.04
C GLY A 306 -26.81 -10.96 -1.66
N THR A 307 -27.96 -10.99 -1.01
CA THR A 307 -28.11 -10.40 0.34
C THR A 307 -28.00 -11.44 1.45
N SER A 308 -28.06 -12.73 1.11
CA SER A 308 -27.96 -13.84 2.05
C SER A 308 -26.60 -14.56 2.00
N PRO A 309 -26.06 -15.02 3.14
CA PRO A 309 -24.86 -15.88 3.16
C PRO A 309 -25.13 -17.30 2.66
N ASN A 310 -26.40 -17.69 2.48
CA ASN A 310 -26.78 -19.07 2.16
C ASN A 310 -27.03 -19.22 0.67
N CYS A 311 -26.49 -20.31 0.09
CA CYS A 311 -26.78 -20.69 -1.28
C CYS A 311 -27.95 -21.67 -1.31
N VAL A 312 -28.72 -21.71 -2.41
CA VAL A 312 -29.88 -22.62 -2.54
C VAL A 312 -29.47 -24.09 -2.48
N SER A 313 -28.41 -24.46 -3.18
CA SER A 313 -27.87 -25.82 -3.23
C SER A 313 -26.37 -25.79 -3.53
N SER A 314 -25.69 -26.94 -3.51
CA SER A 314 -24.29 -27.06 -3.94
C SER A 314 -24.11 -27.03 -5.47
N THR A 315 -25.20 -27.02 -6.24
CA THR A 315 -25.23 -27.06 -7.71
C THR A 315 -25.85 -25.82 -8.34
N ILE A 316 -26.47 -24.95 -7.54
CA ILE A 316 -27.28 -23.81 -8.02
C ILE A 316 -26.53 -22.90 -9.00
N GLY A 317 -25.21 -22.73 -8.83
CA GLY A 317 -24.41 -21.94 -9.75
C GLY A 317 -24.37 -22.49 -11.17
N VAL A 318 -24.33 -23.82 -11.34
CA VAL A 318 -24.39 -24.46 -12.67
C VAL A 318 -25.79 -24.30 -13.27
N GLU A 319 -26.81 -24.56 -12.46
CA GLU A 319 -28.21 -24.49 -12.89
C GLU A 319 -28.56 -23.09 -13.42
N ARG A 320 -28.18 -22.05 -12.66
CA ARG A 320 -28.45 -20.64 -13.01
C ARG A 320 -27.68 -20.14 -14.24
N LEU A 321 -26.52 -20.71 -14.55
CA LEU A 321 -25.70 -20.31 -15.69
C LEU A 321 -25.98 -21.10 -16.98
N THR A 322 -26.68 -22.23 -16.90
CA THR A 322 -26.81 -23.17 -18.03
C THR A 322 -27.56 -22.57 -19.21
N ALA A 323 -28.72 -21.95 -18.98
CA ALA A 323 -29.53 -21.37 -20.06
C ALA A 323 -28.78 -20.24 -20.79
N ALA A 324 -28.25 -19.27 -20.03
CA ALA A 324 -27.41 -18.20 -20.56
C ALA A 324 -26.19 -18.72 -21.35
N THR A 325 -25.51 -19.75 -20.83
CA THR A 325 -24.36 -20.37 -21.52
C THR A 325 -24.75 -20.98 -22.85
N ASN A 326 -25.90 -21.67 -22.92
CA ASN A 326 -26.39 -22.26 -24.16
C ASN A 326 -26.81 -21.18 -25.16
N TRP A 327 -27.48 -20.13 -24.70
CA TRP A 327 -27.86 -18.99 -25.54
C TRP A 327 -26.63 -18.27 -26.12
N LEU A 328 -25.58 -18.05 -25.33
CA LEU A 328 -24.31 -17.47 -25.81
C LEU A 328 -23.69 -18.32 -26.93
N LYS A 329 -23.67 -19.65 -26.76
CA LYS A 329 -23.17 -20.59 -27.78
C LYS A 329 -24.00 -20.51 -29.08
N GLN A 330 -25.32 -20.53 -28.96
CA GLN A 330 -26.23 -20.50 -30.12
C GLN A 330 -26.08 -19.21 -30.94
N ASN A 331 -25.80 -18.09 -30.27
CA ASN A 331 -25.65 -16.79 -30.91
C ASN A 331 -24.19 -16.44 -31.25
N ASN A 332 -23.24 -17.33 -30.96
CA ASN A 332 -21.80 -17.09 -31.15
C ASN A 332 -21.31 -15.81 -30.45
N LEU A 333 -21.77 -15.59 -29.22
CA LEU A 333 -21.45 -14.43 -28.39
C LEU A 333 -20.53 -14.82 -27.22
N LYS A 334 -19.76 -13.83 -26.75
CA LYS A 334 -18.92 -13.94 -25.55
C LYS A 334 -19.71 -13.53 -24.32
N GLY A 335 -19.59 -14.29 -23.23
CA GLY A 335 -20.13 -13.94 -21.92
C GLY A 335 -19.06 -13.41 -20.97
N PHE A 336 -19.45 -12.51 -20.07
CA PHE A 336 -18.63 -12.01 -18.98
C PHE A 336 -19.48 -12.01 -17.70
N LEU A 337 -18.99 -12.59 -16.60
CA LEU A 337 -19.71 -12.57 -15.33
C LEU A 337 -19.22 -11.40 -14.47
N GLY A 338 -19.95 -10.28 -14.51
CA GLY A 338 -19.56 -8.99 -13.92
C GLY A 338 -19.63 -8.95 -12.39
N GLU A 339 -20.58 -9.69 -11.84
CA GLU A 339 -20.75 -9.84 -10.40
C GLU A 339 -21.14 -11.28 -10.05
N ILE A 340 -20.40 -11.84 -9.11
CA ILE A 340 -20.76 -13.07 -8.39
C ILE A 340 -20.25 -12.98 -6.96
N GLY A 341 -21.09 -13.38 -6.00
CA GLY A 341 -20.75 -13.46 -4.59
C GLY A 341 -21.53 -14.58 -3.91
N ALA A 342 -20.92 -15.21 -2.91
CA ALA A 342 -21.56 -16.24 -2.10
C ALA A 342 -20.88 -16.37 -0.74
N GLY A 343 -21.63 -16.84 0.28
CA GLY A 343 -21.10 -17.03 1.62
C GLY A 343 -19.99 -18.08 1.70
N SER A 344 -19.22 -18.07 2.80
CA SER A 344 -18.02 -18.90 3.00
C SER A 344 -18.27 -20.32 3.51
N ASN A 345 -19.49 -20.85 3.34
CA ASN A 345 -19.84 -22.21 3.75
C ASN A 345 -19.57 -23.25 2.64
N SER A 346 -19.47 -24.53 3.02
CA SER A 346 -19.12 -25.63 2.10
C SER A 346 -20.08 -25.80 0.92
N GLN A 347 -21.38 -25.54 1.14
CA GLN A 347 -22.39 -25.60 0.09
C GLN A 347 -22.15 -24.51 -0.96
N CYS A 348 -21.97 -23.26 -0.53
CA CYS A 348 -21.65 -22.15 -1.42
C CYS A 348 -20.31 -22.30 -2.14
N ILE A 349 -19.27 -22.79 -1.46
CA ILE A 349 -17.97 -23.09 -2.08
C ILE A 349 -18.13 -24.15 -3.18
N SER A 350 -18.96 -25.17 -2.95
CA SER A 350 -19.25 -26.19 -3.96
C SER A 350 -20.01 -25.61 -5.16
N ALA A 351 -21.00 -24.76 -4.90
CA ALA A 351 -21.78 -24.09 -5.95
C ALA A 351 -20.91 -23.15 -6.80
N LEU A 352 -20.00 -22.39 -6.19
CA LEU A 352 -19.03 -21.54 -6.89
C LEU A 352 -18.05 -22.36 -7.74
N LYS A 353 -17.50 -23.45 -7.19
CA LYS A 353 -16.62 -24.35 -7.95
C LYS A 353 -17.34 -24.94 -9.16
N GLY A 354 -18.58 -25.36 -8.98
CA GLY A 354 -19.44 -25.86 -10.06
C GLY A 354 -19.67 -24.79 -11.13
N ALA A 355 -20.07 -23.58 -10.73
CA ALA A 355 -20.30 -22.45 -11.64
C ALA A 355 -19.06 -22.13 -12.49
N PHE A 356 -17.90 -21.94 -11.86
CA PHE A 356 -16.67 -21.63 -12.59
C PHE A 356 -16.24 -22.80 -13.49
N CYS A 357 -16.35 -24.04 -13.03
CA CYS A 357 -16.03 -25.19 -13.88
C CYS A 357 -16.96 -25.26 -15.11
N HIS A 358 -18.26 -25.06 -14.93
CA HIS A 358 -19.24 -25.00 -16.02
C HIS A 358 -18.90 -23.90 -17.03
N MET A 359 -18.56 -22.70 -16.54
CA MET A 359 -18.15 -21.57 -17.38
C MET A 359 -16.86 -21.88 -18.16
N GLN A 360 -15.85 -22.43 -17.50
CA GLN A 360 -14.56 -22.73 -18.12
C GLN A 360 -14.60 -23.89 -19.11
N GLN A 361 -15.53 -24.84 -18.94
CA GLN A 361 -15.74 -25.94 -19.89
C GLN A 361 -16.58 -25.51 -21.10
N SER A 362 -17.34 -24.41 -20.99
CA SER A 362 -18.22 -23.97 -22.07
C SER A 362 -17.49 -23.24 -23.19
N GLY A 363 -16.33 -22.64 -22.90
CA GLY A 363 -15.49 -21.90 -23.85
C GLY A 363 -16.02 -20.52 -24.27
N VAL A 364 -17.22 -20.12 -23.83
CA VAL A 364 -17.84 -18.83 -24.22
C VAL A 364 -17.68 -17.73 -23.17
N TRP A 365 -17.37 -18.08 -21.92
CA TRP A 365 -17.14 -17.11 -20.84
C TRP A 365 -15.68 -16.65 -20.82
N ILE A 366 -15.46 -15.37 -21.07
CA ILE A 366 -14.11 -14.79 -21.16
C ILE A 366 -13.63 -14.20 -19.83
N GLY A 367 -14.53 -13.97 -18.88
CA GLY A 367 -14.18 -13.41 -17.59
C GLY A 367 -15.21 -13.59 -16.49
N ALA A 368 -14.75 -13.41 -15.25
CA ALA A 368 -15.56 -13.45 -14.04
C ALA A 368 -14.95 -12.53 -12.96
N LEU A 369 -15.79 -11.74 -12.29
CA LEU A 369 -15.39 -10.83 -11.22
C LEU A 369 -16.20 -11.07 -9.94
N TRP A 370 -15.50 -11.14 -8.82
CA TRP A 370 -16.12 -11.24 -7.50
C TRP A 370 -16.74 -9.91 -7.07
N TRP A 371 -17.92 -9.94 -6.46
CA TRP A 371 -18.51 -8.81 -5.76
C TRP A 371 -18.39 -9.04 -4.24
N ALA A 372 -17.69 -8.22 -3.45
CA ALA A 372 -16.81 -7.10 -3.83
C ALA A 372 -15.59 -6.99 -2.90
N ALA A 373 -14.69 -6.08 -3.25
CA ALA A 373 -13.64 -5.52 -2.40
C ALA A 373 -13.74 -3.98 -2.44
N GLY A 374 -12.92 -3.29 -1.65
CA GLY A 374 -12.88 -1.83 -1.58
C GLY A 374 -12.64 -1.31 -0.16
N PRO A 375 -12.28 -0.02 0.01
CA PRO A 375 -11.79 0.51 1.28
C PRO A 375 -12.86 0.79 2.35
N CYS A 376 -14.17 0.75 2.04
CA CYS A 376 -15.21 1.21 2.96
C CYS A 376 -16.49 0.34 2.97
N HIS A 377 -16.37 -0.98 3.03
CA HIS A 377 -17.55 -1.86 3.12
C HIS A 377 -17.99 -2.15 4.55
N GLY A 378 -19.31 -2.12 4.78
CA GLY A 378 -19.93 -2.76 5.93
C GLY A 378 -19.92 -4.30 5.82
N SER A 379 -20.57 -4.98 6.76
CA SER A 379 -20.64 -6.45 6.80
C SER A 379 -21.56 -7.04 5.73
N ILE A 380 -21.11 -7.08 4.48
CA ILE A 380 -21.70 -7.97 3.46
C ILE A 380 -21.13 -9.39 3.66
N PRO A 381 -21.93 -10.46 3.47
CA PRO A 381 -21.56 -11.82 3.90
C PRO A 381 -20.38 -12.45 3.14
N TYR A 382 -19.91 -11.81 2.07
CA TYR A 382 -18.91 -12.34 1.15
C TYR A 382 -17.85 -11.29 0.74
N LEU A 383 -17.68 -10.23 1.54
CA LEU A 383 -16.66 -9.21 1.33
C LEU A 383 -15.25 -9.83 1.30
N LEU A 384 -14.45 -9.51 0.29
CA LEU A 384 -13.02 -9.79 0.33
C LEU A 384 -12.30 -8.61 0.98
N TYR A 385 -12.05 -8.72 2.29
CA TYR A 385 -11.34 -7.71 3.08
C TYR A 385 -9.83 -7.94 3.08
N TRP A 386 -9.04 -6.86 2.95
CA TRP A 386 -7.60 -6.95 2.67
C TRP A 386 -6.67 -6.45 3.80
N GLU A 387 -7.18 -5.96 4.94
CA GLU A 387 -6.30 -5.51 6.05
C GLU A 387 -5.47 -6.65 6.70
N ASP A 388 -4.27 -6.25 7.14
CA ASP A 388 -3.07 -7.03 7.49
C ASP A 388 -3.22 -8.42 8.15
N THR A 389 -2.56 -9.39 7.51
CA THR A 389 -1.99 -10.67 8.01
C THR A 389 -2.90 -11.81 8.48
N LYS A 390 -4.21 -11.66 8.52
CA LYS A 390 -5.12 -12.82 8.60
C LYS A 390 -6.31 -12.60 7.71
N MET A 391 -6.52 -13.51 6.76
CA MET A 391 -7.90 -13.83 6.38
C MET A 391 -8.67 -14.01 7.68
N LYS A 392 -9.67 -13.17 7.94
CA LYS A 392 -10.71 -13.46 8.93
C LYS A 392 -11.54 -14.63 8.39
N TYR A 393 -10.93 -15.82 8.31
CA TYR A 393 -11.69 -17.03 8.46
C TYR A 393 -12.01 -17.14 9.94
N SER A 394 -13.30 -17.22 10.24
CA SER A 394 -13.73 -17.69 11.54
C SER A 394 -13.06 -19.05 11.79
N VAL A 395 -12.25 -19.09 12.86
CA VAL A 395 -11.63 -20.23 13.59
C VAL A 395 -10.44 -21.05 13.02
N VAL A 396 -9.29 -20.90 13.73
CA VAL A 396 -8.14 -21.82 14.04
C VAL A 396 -6.97 -22.05 13.02
N SER A 397 -5.75 -21.82 13.56
CA SER A 397 -4.33 -21.75 13.11
C SER A 397 -3.65 -22.83 12.23
N VAL A 398 -2.58 -22.46 11.47
CA VAL A 398 -1.13 -22.90 11.54
C VAL A 398 -0.34 -22.54 10.23
N ALA A 399 0.97 -22.29 10.36
CA ALA A 399 1.94 -21.60 9.48
C ALA A 399 2.51 -22.32 8.23
N ILE A 400 3.15 -21.56 7.30
CA ILE A 400 4.54 -21.70 6.74
C ILE A 400 4.72 -20.80 5.48
N ALA A 401 5.90 -20.16 5.33
CA ALA A 401 6.34 -19.36 4.17
C ALA A 401 7.58 -19.98 3.48
N LEU A 402 7.83 -19.74 2.16
CA LEU A 402 9.15 -19.69 1.47
C LEU A 402 9.09 -19.40 -0.07
N VAL A 403 9.70 -18.27 -0.50
CA VAL A 403 10.63 -17.93 -1.65
C VAL A 403 10.39 -18.34 -3.12
N LEU A 404 10.54 -17.39 -4.09
CA LEU A 404 11.41 -17.44 -5.31
C LEU A 404 11.39 -16.14 -6.17
N SER A 405 12.54 -15.77 -6.75
CA SER A 405 12.84 -14.60 -7.60
C SER A 405 13.34 -14.99 -9.02
N LYS A 406 13.15 -14.15 -10.06
CA LYS A 406 13.81 -14.28 -11.39
C LYS A 406 13.99 -12.94 -12.15
N ALA A 407 15.09 -12.84 -12.92
CA ALA A 407 15.71 -11.65 -13.55
C ALA A 407 15.35 -11.41 -15.05
N ALA A 408 15.73 -10.25 -15.62
CA ALA A 408 15.51 -9.80 -17.01
C ALA A 408 16.83 -9.68 -17.85
N THR A 409 16.75 -9.81 -19.19
CA THR A 409 17.86 -10.01 -20.18
C THR A 409 18.32 -8.75 -20.95
N ALA A 410 19.57 -8.74 -21.49
CA ALA A 410 20.27 -7.62 -22.19
C ALA A 410 20.16 -7.65 -23.76
N VAL A 411 20.70 -6.63 -24.48
CA VAL A 411 20.42 -6.28 -25.91
C VAL A 411 21.61 -6.46 -26.88
N PRO A 412 21.48 -7.15 -28.02
CA PRO A 412 22.61 -7.47 -28.92
C PRO A 412 23.19 -6.26 -29.70
N LEU A 413 24.45 -6.40 -30.15
CA LEU A 413 25.17 -5.39 -30.96
C LEU A 413 24.37 -5.00 -32.22
N TRP A 414 24.38 -3.70 -32.53
CA TRP A 414 23.60 -3.03 -33.58
C TRP A 414 22.08 -3.00 -33.38
N ALA A 415 21.54 -3.50 -32.27
CA ALA A 415 20.12 -3.33 -31.94
C ALA A 415 19.86 -2.00 -31.20
N GLN A 416 18.62 -1.51 -31.28
CA GLN A 416 18.21 -0.32 -30.54
C GLN A 416 18.26 -0.62 -29.05
N CYS A 417 18.90 0.27 -28.29
CA CYS A 417 19.11 0.18 -26.85
C CYS A 417 18.71 1.48 -26.13
N GLY A 418 18.03 2.40 -26.82
CA GLY A 418 17.58 3.66 -26.25
C GLY A 418 16.90 4.57 -27.26
N GLY A 419 16.50 5.74 -26.78
CA GLY A 419 15.70 6.72 -27.52
C GLY A 419 14.41 7.07 -26.78
N ILE A 420 13.90 8.28 -26.98
CA ILE A 420 12.61 8.74 -26.46
C ILE A 420 11.51 7.78 -26.93
N GLY A 421 10.85 7.15 -25.96
CA GLY A 421 9.80 6.16 -26.21
C GLY A 421 10.29 4.71 -26.30
N TYR A 422 11.60 4.44 -26.24
CA TYR A 422 12.13 3.07 -26.22
C TYR A 422 11.99 2.46 -24.81
N THR A 423 11.34 1.29 -24.71
CA THR A 423 11.03 0.58 -23.45
C THR A 423 11.80 -0.73 -23.27
N GLY A 424 12.68 -1.08 -24.22
CA GLY A 424 13.57 -2.24 -24.12
C GLY A 424 14.77 -1.99 -23.20
N SER A 425 15.58 -3.03 -23.00
CA SER A 425 16.79 -2.91 -22.16
C SER A 425 17.79 -1.93 -22.78
N THR A 426 18.43 -1.10 -21.95
CA THR A 426 19.45 -0.14 -22.39
C THR A 426 20.87 -0.67 -22.27
N VAL A 427 21.00 -1.91 -21.80
CA VAL A 427 22.27 -2.60 -21.57
C VAL A 427 22.58 -3.45 -22.79
N CYS A 428 23.68 -3.14 -23.45
CA CYS A 428 24.17 -3.91 -24.59
C CYS A 428 24.86 -5.20 -24.12
N ASP A 429 24.59 -6.32 -24.79
CA ASP A 429 25.26 -7.61 -24.60
C ASP A 429 26.76 -7.48 -24.91
N GLU A 430 27.08 -6.71 -25.96
CA GLU A 430 28.43 -6.28 -26.32
C GLU A 430 28.38 -4.83 -26.86
N GLY A 431 29.45 -4.04 -26.67
CA GLY A 431 29.52 -2.64 -27.12
C GLY A 431 28.89 -1.63 -26.13
N VAL A 432 28.62 -0.41 -26.60
CA VAL A 432 28.05 0.67 -25.78
C VAL A 432 26.78 1.19 -26.45
N CYS A 433 25.75 1.48 -25.64
CA CYS A 433 24.54 2.09 -26.16
C CYS A 433 24.79 3.56 -26.49
N VAL A 434 24.99 3.87 -27.76
CA VAL A 434 25.30 5.24 -28.22
C VAL A 434 24.06 5.88 -28.80
N LYS A 435 23.70 7.05 -28.25
CA LYS A 435 22.59 7.87 -28.74
C LYS A 435 22.93 8.41 -30.14
N GLN A 436 22.14 8.02 -31.13
CA GLN A 436 22.26 8.56 -32.49
C GLN A 436 21.43 9.84 -32.63
N ASN A 437 20.24 9.85 -32.02
CA ASN A 437 19.41 11.04 -31.88
C ASN A 437 18.44 10.85 -30.70
N ASP A 438 17.58 11.85 -30.49
CA ASP A 438 16.62 11.86 -29.39
C ASP A 438 15.69 10.63 -29.37
N TYR A 439 15.38 10.00 -30.50
CA TYR A 439 14.44 8.88 -30.57
C TYR A 439 15.12 7.51 -30.79
N TYR A 440 16.43 7.47 -31.01
CA TYR A 440 17.13 6.23 -31.34
C TYR A 440 18.58 6.21 -30.80
N SER A 441 18.87 5.21 -29.97
CA SER A 441 20.21 4.84 -29.52
C SER A 441 20.48 3.39 -29.90
N GLN A 442 21.69 3.08 -30.31
CA GLN A 442 22.06 1.76 -30.84
C GLN A 442 23.30 1.22 -30.16
N CYS A 443 23.33 -0.08 -29.88
CA CYS A 443 24.52 -0.75 -29.38
C CYS A 443 25.58 -0.78 -30.49
N ILE A 444 26.73 -0.14 -30.32
CA ILE A 444 27.81 -0.14 -31.31
C ILE A 444 29.15 -0.52 -30.68
N PRO A 445 30.08 -1.16 -31.43
CA PRO A 445 31.40 -1.51 -30.91
C PRO A 445 32.22 -0.24 -30.64
N GLY A 446 32.69 -0.08 -29.40
CA GLY A 446 33.47 1.08 -28.99
C GLY A 446 34.90 1.03 -29.53
N THR A 447 35.32 2.07 -30.26
CA THR A 447 36.73 2.32 -30.59
C THR A 447 37.32 3.30 -29.57
N ASN A 448 38.43 2.90 -28.93
CA ASN A 448 39.28 3.83 -28.19
C ASN A 448 40.07 4.71 -29.19
N PRO A 449 40.27 6.00 -28.87
CA PRO A 449 41.59 6.56 -29.11
C PRO A 449 42.14 7.42 -27.96
N THR A 450 43.44 7.20 -27.71
CA THR A 450 44.38 7.94 -26.84
C THR A 450 44.82 9.27 -27.53
N PRO A 451 45.43 10.24 -26.81
CA PRO A 451 45.40 11.67 -27.12
C PRO A 451 46.54 12.15 -28.03
N THR A 452 46.39 13.35 -28.63
CA THR A 452 47.52 14.11 -29.17
C THR A 452 47.35 15.62 -28.99
N THR A 453 48.47 16.24 -28.62
CA THR A 453 48.72 17.65 -28.28
C THR A 453 48.88 18.57 -29.51
N THR A 454 48.52 19.86 -29.41
CA THR A 454 49.42 21.05 -29.52
C THR A 454 48.65 22.41 -29.57
N ARG A 455 49.26 23.43 -28.95
CA ARG A 455 48.97 24.90 -28.81
C ARG A 455 49.40 25.65 -30.13
N PRO A 456 49.28 27.01 -30.34
CA PRO A 456 49.05 28.08 -29.35
C PRO A 456 48.40 29.45 -29.70
N GLY A 457 48.21 30.24 -28.63
CA GLY A 457 48.23 31.73 -28.58
C GLY A 457 46.88 32.34 -28.15
N GLY A 458 46.71 33.29 -27.23
CA GLY A 458 47.48 34.22 -26.38
C GLY A 458 46.44 35.29 -25.92
N GLY A 459 46.47 36.04 -24.83
CA GLY A 459 47.31 36.22 -23.65
C GLY A 459 46.62 37.23 -22.69
N THR A 460 47.09 37.29 -21.42
CA THR A 460 46.98 38.38 -20.40
C THR A 460 45.58 38.82 -19.93
N SER A 461 45.27 39.09 -18.65
CA SER A 461 46.06 39.60 -17.51
C SER A 461 45.43 39.20 -16.15
N THR A 462 46.26 39.33 -15.11
CA THR A 462 46.22 38.81 -13.73
C THR A 462 45.36 39.56 -12.72
N THR A 463 44.72 38.85 -11.79
CA THR A 463 44.82 39.07 -10.33
C THR A 463 44.49 37.78 -9.56
N THR A 464 45.31 37.48 -8.56
CA THR A 464 45.44 36.23 -7.79
C THR A 464 44.22 35.83 -6.96
N ALA A 465 43.66 34.65 -7.29
CA ALA A 465 42.88 33.80 -6.39
C ALA A 465 43.66 32.50 -6.12
N PRO A 466 43.54 31.87 -4.94
CA PRO A 466 44.20 30.59 -4.65
C PRO A 466 43.68 29.50 -5.62
N PRO A 467 44.51 28.50 -5.96
CA PRO A 467 44.33 27.70 -7.17
C PRO A 467 43.03 26.88 -7.14
N GLN A 468 42.17 27.12 -8.14
CA GLN A 468 41.12 26.20 -8.57
C GLN A 468 41.76 24.92 -9.11
N GLY A 469 41.95 23.94 -8.23
CA GLY A 469 42.08 22.55 -8.64
C GLY A 469 40.70 22.02 -9.01
N THR A 470 40.53 21.56 -10.24
CA THR A 470 39.46 20.64 -10.64
C THR A 470 39.72 19.28 -9.97
N ASN A 471 39.61 19.24 -8.65
CA ASN A 471 39.47 18.00 -7.91
C ASN A 471 37.98 17.73 -7.82
N SER A 472 37.55 16.56 -8.30
CA SER A 472 36.25 16.00 -7.92
C SER A 472 36.07 16.20 -6.41
N ILE A 473 35.03 16.94 -6.01
CA ILE A 473 34.75 17.29 -4.60
C ILE A 473 34.65 16.03 -3.73
N CYS A 474 34.36 14.89 -4.35
CA CYS A 474 34.34 13.59 -3.72
C CYS A 474 35.28 12.60 -4.46
N PRO A 475 36.31 12.04 -3.80
CA PRO A 475 37.16 11.01 -4.40
C PRO A 475 36.35 9.74 -4.67
N GLY A 476 36.72 8.97 -5.70
CA GLY A 476 35.94 7.82 -6.20
C GLY A 476 35.79 6.62 -5.25
N ASN A 477 36.32 6.67 -4.02
CA ASN A 477 36.22 5.62 -3.01
C ASN A 477 35.39 6.09 -1.80
N LEU A 478 34.08 6.26 -2.00
CA LEU A 478 33.15 6.63 -0.92
C LEU A 478 32.67 5.37 -0.18
N THR A 479 32.79 5.38 1.16
CA THR A 479 32.29 4.30 2.03
C THR A 479 30.86 4.61 2.46
N LYS A 480 29.96 3.62 2.46
CA LYS A 480 28.55 3.83 2.87
C LYS A 480 28.44 4.30 4.33
N PHE A 481 27.49 5.19 4.60
CA PHE A 481 27.15 5.55 5.99
C PHE A 481 26.57 4.35 6.73
N LYS A 482 26.80 4.27 8.05
CA LYS A 482 26.23 3.21 8.88
C LYS A 482 24.71 3.36 8.99
N TYR A 483 24.25 4.59 9.16
CA TYR A 483 22.82 4.95 9.25
C TYR A 483 22.51 6.00 8.18
N PHE A 484 21.97 5.57 7.05
CA PHE A 484 21.52 6.45 5.97
C PHE A 484 20.00 6.41 5.91
N GLY A 485 19.36 7.52 6.23
CA GLY A 485 17.96 7.53 6.55
C GLY A 485 17.17 8.72 6.08
N VAL A 486 15.92 8.76 6.54
CA VAL A 486 14.95 9.80 6.22
C VAL A 486 14.07 10.06 7.45
N ASN A 487 13.62 11.30 7.58
CA ASN A 487 12.59 11.71 8.54
C ASN A 487 11.22 11.36 7.97
N GLN A 488 10.52 10.43 8.61
CA GLN A 488 9.25 9.89 8.12
C GLN A 488 8.07 10.49 8.87
N ALA A 489 7.31 11.39 8.23
CA ALA A 489 6.07 11.90 8.79
C ALA A 489 4.91 10.91 8.54
N GLY A 490 4.24 10.50 9.63
CA GLY A 490 3.08 9.62 9.58
C GLY A 490 3.41 8.12 9.73
N ALA A 491 2.42 7.32 10.12
CA ALA A 491 2.54 5.90 10.45
C ALA A 491 2.73 4.97 9.23
N GLU A 492 3.01 5.53 8.06
CA GLU A 492 2.79 4.85 6.79
C GLU A 492 4.11 4.44 6.13
N PHE A 493 4.51 3.19 6.32
CA PHE A 493 5.64 2.61 5.60
C PHE A 493 5.22 1.97 4.29
N GLY A 494 5.21 2.75 3.21
CA GLY A 494 5.12 2.23 1.85
C GLY A 494 6.03 1.01 1.63
N SER A 495 5.56 0.01 0.88
CA SER A 495 6.30 -1.23 0.59
C SER A 495 7.62 -1.03 -0.18
N ASN A 496 7.93 0.20 -0.59
CA ASN A 496 9.20 0.60 -1.17
C ASN A 496 10.02 1.42 -0.16
N VAL A 497 10.80 0.73 0.69
CA VAL A 497 11.97 1.37 1.30
C VAL A 497 12.76 2.01 0.15
N LEU A 498 12.98 3.34 0.19
CA LEU A 498 13.86 4.03 -0.74
C LEU A 498 15.13 3.18 -0.88
N PRO A 499 15.42 2.57 -2.05
CA PRO A 499 16.45 1.54 -2.14
C PRO A 499 17.79 2.02 -1.56
N GLY A 500 18.20 1.34 -0.49
CA GLY A 500 19.44 1.55 0.25
C GLY A 500 19.40 2.58 1.40
N PHE A 501 18.25 3.17 1.70
CA PHE A 501 18.01 3.76 3.03
C PHE A 501 17.86 2.63 4.05
N ASN A 502 18.57 2.72 5.17
CA ASN A 502 18.64 1.69 6.20
C ASN A 502 18.27 2.19 7.61
N SER A 503 17.99 3.48 7.79
CA SER A 503 17.46 4.04 9.04
C SER A 503 16.24 4.94 8.79
N PHE A 504 15.27 4.94 9.71
CA PHE A 504 14.04 5.72 9.61
C PHE A 504 13.81 6.46 10.92
N ARG A 505 13.78 7.79 10.86
CA ARG A 505 13.52 8.67 12.01
C ARG A 505 12.02 8.92 12.12
N ILE A 506 11.45 8.48 13.24
CA ILE A 506 10.02 8.38 13.51
C ILE A 506 9.65 9.42 14.56
N PRO A 507 9.26 10.63 14.14
CA PRO A 507 8.83 11.69 15.04
C PRO A 507 7.48 11.35 15.69
N PHE A 508 7.34 11.65 16.97
CA PHE A 508 6.07 11.58 17.70
C PHE A 508 6.00 12.67 18.77
N GLN A 509 4.80 12.96 19.29
CA GLN A 509 4.61 14.01 20.30
C GLN A 509 4.54 13.43 21.72
N LEU A 510 5.28 14.02 22.67
CA LEU A 510 5.28 13.62 24.08
C LEU A 510 3.88 13.69 24.70
N GLU A 511 3.09 14.71 24.39
CA GLU A 511 1.75 14.94 24.93
C GLU A 511 0.73 13.92 24.40
N ARG A 512 1.00 13.32 23.22
CA ARG A 512 0.20 12.22 22.68
C ARG A 512 0.59 10.90 23.34
N MET A 513 1.88 10.69 23.59
CA MET A 513 2.38 9.50 24.27
C MET A 513 2.04 9.49 25.76
N SER A 514 2.10 10.65 26.41
CA SER A 514 1.96 10.80 27.86
C SER A 514 1.11 12.04 28.13
N PRO A 515 -0.21 11.97 27.94
CA PRO A 515 -1.08 13.12 28.20
C PRO A 515 -1.15 13.43 29.70
N ASN A 516 -1.44 14.70 30.04
CA ASN A 516 -1.62 15.10 31.46
C ASN A 516 -2.72 14.29 32.17
N SER A 517 -3.75 13.85 31.44
CA SER A 517 -4.81 12.98 31.97
C SER A 517 -4.30 11.64 32.51
N ASN A 518 -3.12 11.20 32.09
CA ASN A 518 -2.51 9.94 32.50
C ASN A 518 -1.39 10.13 33.53
N GLY A 519 -1.24 11.34 34.10
CA GLY A 519 -0.18 11.66 35.06
C GLY A 519 1.10 12.23 34.43
N GLY A 520 1.03 12.67 33.17
CA GLY A 520 2.11 13.39 32.49
C GLY A 520 3.37 12.55 32.26
N LEU A 521 4.56 13.18 32.33
CA LEU A 521 5.84 12.52 32.04
C LEU A 521 6.16 11.31 32.93
N THR A 522 5.63 11.28 34.15
CA THR A 522 5.79 10.13 35.08
C THR A 522 4.60 9.17 35.04
N GLY A 523 3.57 9.50 34.26
CA GLY A 523 2.32 8.77 34.11
C GLY A 523 2.41 7.54 33.22
N SER A 524 1.27 6.88 33.04
CA SER A 524 1.16 5.79 32.07
C SER A 524 1.09 6.32 30.63
N PHE A 525 1.69 5.58 29.70
CA PHE A 525 1.56 5.91 28.28
C PHE A 525 0.14 5.67 27.78
N ASP A 526 -0.30 6.52 26.85
CA ASP A 526 -1.49 6.24 26.04
C ASP A 526 -1.24 4.96 25.24
N GLN A 527 -1.99 3.91 25.58
CA GLN A 527 -1.75 2.58 25.03
C GLN A 527 -2.06 2.51 23.54
N THR A 528 -3.02 3.30 23.05
CA THR A 528 -3.36 3.33 21.62
C THR A 528 -2.22 3.94 20.83
N TYR A 529 -1.69 5.08 21.30
CA TYR A 529 -0.59 5.78 20.65
C TYR A 529 0.70 4.96 20.72
N LEU A 530 1.01 4.35 21.87
CA LEU A 530 2.15 3.45 22.04
C LEU A 530 2.07 2.24 21.11
N ASN A 531 0.90 1.61 20.96
CA ASN A 531 0.73 0.47 20.06
C ASN A 531 0.90 0.88 18.59
N GLY A 532 0.48 2.09 18.21
CA GLY A 532 0.79 2.66 16.90
C GLY A 532 2.29 2.78 16.66
N LEU A 533 3.03 3.39 17.61
CA LEU A 533 4.48 3.50 17.53
C LEU A 533 5.17 2.12 17.46
N LYS A 534 4.74 1.15 18.28
CA LYS A 534 5.27 -0.22 18.24
C LYS A 534 5.05 -0.89 16.89
N THR A 535 3.89 -0.70 16.28
CA THR A 535 3.56 -1.25 14.95
C THR A 535 4.54 -0.72 13.91
N ILE A 536 4.77 0.59 13.92
CA ILE A 536 5.71 1.30 13.06
C ILE A 536 7.15 0.77 13.25
N VAL A 537 7.63 0.74 14.49
CA VAL A 537 8.97 0.26 14.83
C VAL A 537 9.17 -1.19 14.42
N ASN A 538 8.21 -2.06 14.69
CA ASN A 538 8.27 -3.48 14.32
C ASN A 538 8.32 -3.65 12.81
N TYR A 539 7.55 -2.87 12.06
CA TYR A 539 7.59 -2.90 10.60
C TYR A 539 9.00 -2.59 10.07
N VAL A 540 9.60 -1.48 10.52
CA VAL A 540 10.95 -1.04 10.10
C VAL A 540 11.99 -2.10 10.44
N THR A 541 11.98 -2.57 11.68
CA THR A 541 13.02 -3.45 12.20
C THR A 541 12.92 -4.88 11.69
N ASN A 542 11.70 -5.36 11.37
CA ASN A 542 11.48 -6.65 10.70
C ASN A 542 11.98 -6.66 9.24
N LYS A 543 12.05 -5.49 8.59
CA LYS A 543 12.68 -5.34 7.26
C LYS A 543 14.21 -5.22 7.31
N GLY A 544 14.80 -5.30 8.49
CA GLY A 544 16.25 -5.25 8.67
C GLY A 544 16.82 -3.84 8.87
N SER A 545 15.98 -2.80 8.83
CA SER A 545 16.37 -1.40 8.98
C SER A 545 16.31 -0.92 10.44
N TYR A 546 16.95 0.21 10.73
CA TYR A 546 16.94 0.84 12.05
C TYR A 546 15.74 1.78 12.21
N ALA A 547 15.05 1.68 13.34
CA ALA A 547 13.99 2.60 13.74
C ALA A 547 14.55 3.57 14.78
N ILE A 548 14.63 4.86 14.43
CA ILE A 548 15.05 5.93 15.35
C ILE A 548 13.76 6.53 15.91
N ILE A 549 13.49 6.34 17.21
CA ILE A 549 12.29 6.88 17.86
C ILE A 549 12.63 8.23 18.48
N GLU A 550 11.78 9.23 18.23
CA GLU A 550 12.15 10.63 18.40
C GLU A 550 10.96 11.48 18.90
N PRO A 551 11.01 12.03 20.13
CA PRO A 551 10.02 12.99 20.62
C PRO A 551 10.22 14.38 20.00
N HIS A 552 9.34 14.75 19.07
CA HIS A 552 9.49 15.92 18.20
C HIS A 552 8.96 17.20 18.86
N ASN A 553 9.57 17.56 19.98
CA ASN A 553 8.99 18.44 21.00
C ASN A 553 9.87 19.64 21.38
N TYR A 554 11.04 19.85 20.78
CA TYR A 554 11.89 21.03 21.04
C TYR A 554 12.30 21.19 22.51
N MET A 555 12.45 20.06 23.22
CA MET A 555 12.71 19.96 24.66
C MET A 555 11.60 20.58 25.53
N ARG A 556 10.36 20.53 25.02
CA ARG A 556 9.18 21.10 25.67
C ARG A 556 8.09 20.07 25.86
N TYR A 557 7.29 20.27 26.91
CA TYR A 557 6.09 19.51 27.20
C TYR A 557 4.93 20.48 27.45
N TYR A 558 3.88 20.38 26.64
CA TYR A 558 2.82 21.37 26.48
C TYR A 558 3.36 22.78 26.29
N GLY A 559 4.38 22.93 25.43
CA GLY A 559 5.02 24.21 25.08
C GLY A 559 6.00 24.77 26.12
N ASN A 560 6.08 24.19 27.31
CA ASN A 560 7.00 24.63 28.37
C ASN A 560 8.30 23.83 28.35
N ILE A 561 9.45 24.49 28.55
CA ILE A 561 10.73 23.80 28.69
C ILE A 561 10.62 22.80 29.85
N ILE A 562 11.00 21.53 29.59
CA ILE A 562 10.95 20.48 30.62
C ILE A 562 11.86 20.88 31.78
N SER A 563 11.29 21.03 32.98
CA SER A 563 11.98 21.55 34.17
C SER A 563 12.51 20.47 35.11
N SER A 564 11.90 19.28 35.14
CA SER A 564 12.34 18.16 35.98
C SER A 564 13.20 17.18 35.20
N THR A 565 14.50 17.10 35.53
CA THR A 565 15.39 16.05 35.00
C THR A 565 14.98 14.66 35.51
N ASN A 566 14.44 14.57 36.72
CA ASN A 566 13.96 13.30 37.29
C ASN A 566 12.74 12.75 36.54
N ASP A 567 11.81 13.61 36.15
CA ASP A 567 10.60 13.20 35.43
C ASP A 567 10.97 12.78 34.00
N PHE A 568 11.86 13.54 33.35
CA PHE A 568 12.36 13.21 32.02
C PHE A 568 13.18 11.92 32.00
N LYS A 569 14.04 11.70 33.01
CA LYS A 569 14.75 10.43 33.23
C LYS A 569 13.78 9.26 33.41
N THR A 570 12.71 9.47 34.18
CA THR A 570 11.68 8.45 34.41
C THR A 570 10.94 8.13 33.12
N TRP A 571 10.57 9.16 32.35
CA TRP A 571 9.92 9.01 31.05
C TRP A 571 10.77 8.19 30.08
N TRP A 572 12.05 8.55 29.94
CA TRP A 572 12.98 7.84 29.06
C TRP A 572 13.26 6.40 29.50
N ARG A 573 13.32 6.13 30.82
CA ARG A 573 13.39 4.76 31.33
C ARG A 573 12.17 3.93 30.93
N ASN A 574 10.97 4.52 31.03
CA ASN A 574 9.73 3.85 30.66
C ASN A 574 9.65 3.61 29.15
N MET A 575 10.01 4.60 28.33
CA MET A 575 10.06 4.46 26.88
C MET A 575 11.07 3.38 26.45
N ALA A 576 12.27 3.40 27.01
CA ALA A 576 13.29 2.41 26.70
C ALA A 576 12.87 0.99 27.11
N ASN A 577 12.11 0.81 28.20
CA ASN A 577 11.58 -0.50 28.60
C ASN A 577 10.68 -1.13 27.52
N GLU A 578 9.97 -0.33 26.72
CA GLU A 578 9.11 -0.82 25.64
C GLU A 578 9.90 -1.38 24.45
N PHE A 579 11.17 -0.96 24.28
CA PHE A 579 11.95 -1.22 23.07
C PHE A 579 13.34 -1.83 23.32
N LYS A 580 13.79 -2.02 24.57
CA LYS A 580 15.15 -2.48 24.91
C LYS A 580 15.57 -3.83 24.31
N ASN A 581 14.61 -4.68 23.97
CA ASN A 581 14.88 -5.99 23.35
C ASN A 581 15.02 -5.92 21.82
N ASN A 582 14.76 -4.76 21.20
CA ASN A 582 14.91 -4.56 19.76
C ASN A 582 16.23 -3.82 19.48
N ASN A 583 17.25 -4.57 19.09
CA ASN A 583 18.60 -4.05 18.81
C ASN A 583 18.69 -3.15 17.55
N ARG A 584 17.59 -3.03 16.78
CA ARG A 584 17.48 -2.11 15.65
C ARG A 584 16.74 -0.81 16.02
N VAL A 585 16.36 -0.63 17.28
CA VAL A 585 15.87 0.67 17.78
C VAL A 585 17.06 1.56 18.16
N ILE A 586 16.99 2.83 17.80
CA ILE A 586 17.89 3.89 18.26
C ILE A 586 17.03 4.91 19.01
N PHE A 587 17.52 5.40 20.15
CA PHE A 587 16.79 6.37 20.97
C PHE A 587 17.30 7.77 20.64
N ASP A 588 16.43 8.61 20.08
CA ASP A 588 16.70 10.02 19.81
C ASP A 588 16.04 10.87 20.88
N VAL A 589 16.84 11.62 21.64
CA VAL A 589 16.38 12.13 22.94
C VAL A 589 15.33 13.22 22.77
N MET A 590 15.47 14.11 21.78
CA MET A 590 14.55 15.21 21.55
C MET A 590 14.90 16.03 20.31
N ASN A 591 13.97 16.16 19.35
CA ASN A 591 14.17 17.07 18.22
C ASN A 591 14.46 18.52 18.66
N GLU A 592 15.52 19.12 18.13
CA GLU A 592 15.79 20.57 18.08
C GLU A 592 15.50 21.39 19.36
N PRO A 593 16.17 21.14 20.50
CA PRO A 593 16.12 22.07 21.62
C PRO A 593 16.50 23.49 21.14
N HIS A 594 15.68 24.49 21.49
CA HIS A 594 15.92 25.88 21.06
C HIS A 594 15.42 26.89 22.10
N THR A 595 15.96 28.11 22.03
CA THR A 595 15.62 29.22 22.94
C THR A 595 15.71 28.79 24.41
N MET A 596 16.82 28.13 24.75
CA MET A 596 17.14 27.64 26.09
C MET A 596 18.66 27.59 26.27
N GLU A 597 19.12 27.61 27.51
CA GLU A 597 20.55 27.50 27.83
C GLU A 597 21.12 26.14 27.40
N ALA A 598 22.35 26.14 26.86
CA ALA A 598 23.06 24.92 26.47
C ALA A 598 23.30 23.97 27.66
N SER A 599 23.55 24.52 28.86
CA SER A 599 23.64 23.75 30.10
C SER A 599 22.35 23.00 30.41
N ARG A 600 21.19 23.63 30.18
CA ARG A 600 19.90 23.03 30.44
C ARG A 600 19.57 21.91 29.47
N ALA A 601 19.89 22.09 28.19
CA ALA A 601 19.75 21.04 27.18
C ALA A 601 20.64 19.83 27.54
N PHE A 602 21.89 20.08 27.96
CA PHE A 602 22.80 19.04 28.43
C PHE A 602 22.25 18.26 29.64
N GLU A 603 21.73 18.94 30.66
CA GLU A 603 21.18 18.30 31.86
C GLU A 603 20.04 17.31 31.54
N LEU A 604 19.14 17.71 30.63
CA LEU A 604 18.02 16.87 30.20
C LEU A 604 18.49 15.70 29.34
N ASN A 605 19.45 15.92 28.45
CA ASN A 605 20.06 14.84 27.66
C ASN A 605 20.77 13.81 28.56
N GLN A 606 21.56 14.26 29.54
CA GLN A 606 22.20 13.34 30.49
C GLN A 606 21.16 12.57 31.31
N ALA A 607 20.07 13.23 31.73
CA ALA A 607 18.98 12.57 32.44
C ALA A 607 18.28 11.49 31.58
N ALA A 608 18.11 11.74 30.28
CA ALA A 608 17.59 10.77 29.33
C ALA A 608 18.52 9.57 29.15
N VAL A 609 19.83 9.80 28.94
CA VAL A 609 20.85 8.75 28.84
C VAL A 609 20.83 7.85 30.07
N ASP A 610 20.84 8.45 31.27
CA ASP A 610 20.74 7.72 32.53
C ASP A 610 19.46 6.87 32.61
N GLY A 611 18.32 7.43 32.18
CA GLY A 611 17.02 6.76 32.20
C GLY A 611 16.99 5.57 31.26
N ILE A 612 17.44 5.75 30.02
CA ILE A 612 17.54 4.70 29.00
C ILE A 612 18.43 3.56 29.53
N ARG A 613 19.62 3.87 30.06
CA ARG A 613 20.53 2.85 30.60
C ARG A 613 19.97 2.16 31.84
N ALA A 614 19.24 2.86 32.70
CA ALA A 614 18.56 2.26 33.85
C ALA A 614 17.46 1.25 33.46
N SER A 615 16.97 1.25 32.22
CA SER A 615 16.03 0.23 31.72
C SER A 615 16.71 -1.11 31.37
N GLY A 616 18.04 -1.10 31.23
CA GLY A 616 18.84 -2.19 30.66
C GLY A 616 19.04 -2.11 29.14
N ALA A 617 18.56 -1.05 28.49
CA ALA A 617 18.75 -0.85 27.06
C ALA A 617 20.23 -0.60 26.71
N THR A 618 20.72 -1.30 25.68
CA THR A 618 22.12 -1.22 25.21
C THR A 618 22.27 -0.47 23.89
N GLN A 619 21.14 -0.10 23.29
CA GLN A 619 21.10 0.55 21.98
C GLN A 619 21.78 1.92 21.95
N LEU A 620 22.10 2.38 20.74
CA LEU A 620 22.65 3.70 20.48
C LEU A 620 21.66 4.79 20.93
N ILE A 621 22.21 5.85 21.52
CA ILE A 621 21.45 7.03 21.96
C ILE A 621 21.98 8.26 21.23
N PHE A 622 21.08 9.07 20.71
CA PHE A 622 21.38 10.37 20.12
C PHE A 622 21.04 11.48 21.13
N VAL A 623 21.88 12.50 21.20
CA VAL A 623 21.72 13.64 22.10
C VAL A 623 21.90 14.97 21.37
N GLU A 624 20.98 15.90 21.58
CA GLU A 624 20.80 17.13 20.81
C GLU A 624 21.08 18.39 21.64
N GLY A 625 21.70 19.39 21.01
CA GLY A 625 22.04 20.68 21.65
C GLY A 625 20.95 21.75 21.52
N THR A 626 21.15 22.91 22.16
CA THR A 626 20.30 24.09 21.94
C THR A 626 20.54 24.73 20.57
N ALA A 627 19.80 25.79 20.26
CA ALA A 627 19.84 26.51 18.99
C ALA A 627 19.51 25.61 17.79
N TRP A 628 18.39 24.89 17.89
CA TRP A 628 17.88 23.95 16.89
C TRP A 628 18.87 22.82 16.56
N SER A 629 19.70 22.46 17.53
CA SER A 629 20.82 21.52 17.35
C SER A 629 21.69 21.82 16.10
N GLY A 630 21.80 23.09 15.72
CA GLY A 630 22.42 23.48 14.45
C GLY A 630 23.92 23.18 14.42
N ALA A 631 24.38 22.42 13.42
CA ALA A 631 25.81 22.12 13.26
C ALA A 631 26.64 23.40 13.02
N TRP A 632 26.10 24.34 12.23
CA TRP A 632 26.74 25.63 11.91
C TRP A 632 27.00 26.51 13.14
N SER A 633 26.19 26.37 14.19
CA SER A 633 26.25 27.22 15.39
C SER A 633 26.78 26.48 16.61
N TRP A 634 27.14 25.19 16.50
CA TRP A 634 27.41 24.28 17.63
C TRP A 634 28.32 24.85 18.73
N GLU A 635 29.46 25.43 18.37
CA GLU A 635 30.35 26.04 19.37
C GLU A 635 29.84 27.42 19.82
N SER A 636 29.33 28.24 18.89
CA SER A 636 28.84 29.60 19.19
C SER A 636 27.58 29.65 20.04
N SER A 637 26.75 28.60 20.02
CA SER A 637 25.56 28.45 20.87
C SER A 637 25.91 27.99 22.29
N GLY A 638 27.18 27.67 22.55
CA GLY A 638 27.64 27.13 23.82
C GLY A 638 27.47 25.63 23.99
N ASN A 639 26.87 24.90 23.02
CA ASN A 639 26.73 23.44 23.11
C ASN A 639 28.08 22.75 23.30
N GLY A 640 29.10 23.22 22.57
CA GLY A 640 30.46 22.67 22.63
C GLY A 640 31.13 22.69 24.01
N ASN A 641 30.68 23.54 24.94
CA ASN A 641 31.22 23.65 26.30
C ASN A 641 30.65 22.59 27.27
N TYR A 642 29.53 21.95 26.91
CA TYR A 642 28.80 21.04 27.78
C TYR A 642 28.75 19.61 27.25
N PHE A 643 28.49 19.43 25.95
CA PHE A 643 28.22 18.11 25.37
C PHE A 643 29.46 17.21 25.26
N ASN A 644 30.67 17.75 25.38
CA ASN A 644 31.89 16.95 25.53
C ASN A 644 31.94 16.17 26.86
N ARG A 645 31.04 16.47 27.80
CA ARG A 645 30.93 15.82 29.11
C ARG A 645 29.82 14.79 29.18
N ILE A 646 29.11 14.52 28.07
CA ILE A 646 28.04 13.52 28.07
C ILE A 646 28.62 12.15 28.43
N SER A 647 28.02 11.48 29.39
CA SER A 647 28.53 10.23 29.94
C SER A 647 27.53 9.11 29.71
N ASP A 648 27.97 8.08 29.00
CA ASP A 648 27.26 6.82 28.84
C ASP A 648 28.16 5.67 29.31
N PRO A 649 27.73 4.84 30.30
CA PRO A 649 28.51 3.69 30.75
C PRO A 649 28.84 2.68 29.63
N LEU A 650 28.10 2.69 28.52
CA LEU A 650 28.35 1.82 27.37
C LEU A 650 29.14 2.50 26.25
N ASN A 651 29.48 3.78 26.39
CA ASN A 651 30.15 4.58 25.36
C ASN A 651 29.48 4.44 23.97
N ASN A 652 28.14 4.42 23.95
CA ASN A 652 27.31 4.22 22.76
C ASN A 652 26.30 5.35 22.61
N VAL A 653 26.84 6.59 22.62
CA VAL A 653 26.13 7.85 22.37
C VAL A 653 26.72 8.53 21.14
N ALA A 654 25.89 9.21 20.35
CA ALA A 654 26.33 10.16 19.33
C ALA A 654 25.65 11.52 19.50
N ILE A 655 26.36 12.57 19.13
CA ILE A 655 25.84 13.93 19.10
C ILE A 655 25.02 14.11 17.83
N GLU A 656 23.74 14.38 17.99
CA GLU A 656 22.80 14.60 16.89
C GLU A 656 22.76 16.10 16.58
N MET A 657 22.82 16.45 15.30
CA MET A 657 22.78 17.83 14.82
C MET A 657 21.94 17.96 13.55
N HIS A 658 21.38 19.14 13.33
CA HIS A 658 20.61 19.48 12.15
C HIS A 658 21.34 20.50 11.28
N GLN A 659 21.15 20.41 9.96
CA GLN A 659 21.75 21.39 9.06
C GLN A 659 20.98 21.57 7.74
N TYR A 660 20.35 22.73 7.59
CA TYR A 660 19.80 23.19 6.31
C TYR A 660 20.75 24.16 5.60
N LEU A 661 20.52 24.43 4.31
CA LEU A 661 21.48 25.06 3.40
C LEU A 661 21.07 26.45 2.89
N ASP A 662 19.89 26.93 3.30
CA ASP A 662 19.34 28.24 3.04
C ASP A 662 19.91 29.33 3.96
N SER A 663 19.70 30.61 3.65
CA SER A 663 20.43 31.74 4.24
C SER A 663 20.46 31.78 5.76
N ASP A 664 19.40 31.34 6.43
CA ASP A 664 19.26 31.33 7.89
C ASP A 664 19.39 29.92 8.50
N SER A 665 19.66 28.90 7.70
CA SER A 665 19.72 27.49 8.10
C SER A 665 18.40 26.93 8.65
N SER A 666 17.26 27.51 8.27
CA SER A 666 15.93 27.08 8.74
C SER A 666 15.32 25.94 7.92
N GLY A 667 15.79 25.71 6.69
CA GLY A 667 15.18 24.74 5.78
C GLY A 667 13.85 25.21 5.19
N THR A 668 13.54 26.50 5.25
CA THR A 668 12.26 27.04 4.76
C THR A 668 12.34 27.53 3.31
N SER A 669 13.54 27.68 2.77
CA SER A 669 13.76 28.13 1.38
C SER A 669 14.35 27.03 0.48
N PRO A 670 13.90 26.94 -0.80
CA PRO A 670 14.52 26.04 -1.78
C PRO A 670 15.89 26.54 -2.29
N THR A 671 16.32 27.73 -1.88
CA THR A 671 17.56 28.36 -2.35
C THR A 671 18.69 28.10 -1.37
N CYS A 672 19.74 27.41 -1.83
CA CYS A 672 20.96 27.25 -1.07
C CYS A 672 21.86 28.48 -1.21
N VAL A 673 22.58 28.84 -0.14
CA VAL A 673 23.48 30.01 -0.13
C VAL A 673 24.54 29.93 -1.23
N SER A 674 25.12 28.74 -1.42
CA SER A 674 26.12 28.46 -2.44
C SER A 674 26.19 26.96 -2.72
N SER A 675 26.94 26.55 -3.73
CA SER A 675 27.23 25.14 -4.01
C SER A 675 28.19 24.49 -3.02
N THR A 676 28.74 25.26 -2.07
CA THR A 676 29.76 24.81 -1.11
C THR A 676 29.29 24.91 0.34
N ILE A 677 28.15 25.55 0.58
CA ILE A 677 27.66 25.89 1.92
C ILE A 677 27.51 24.68 2.84
N GLY A 678 27.16 23.51 2.30
CA GLY A 678 26.99 22.29 3.08
C GLY A 678 28.24 21.88 3.86
N ARG A 679 29.41 21.81 3.21
CA ARG A 679 30.67 21.47 3.90
C ARG A 679 31.15 22.56 4.85
N GLU A 680 30.86 23.83 4.52
CA GLU A 680 31.28 24.97 5.34
C GLU A 680 30.53 24.99 6.67
N ARG A 681 29.21 24.73 6.64
CA ARG A 681 28.37 24.69 7.84
C ARG A 681 28.67 23.51 8.75
N LEU A 682 29.15 22.40 8.21
CA LEU A 682 29.52 21.22 9.00
C LEU A 682 30.96 21.29 9.57
N ALA A 683 31.80 22.22 9.11
CA ALA A 683 33.22 22.22 9.43
C ALA A 683 33.51 22.37 10.93
N VAL A 684 32.88 23.36 11.59
CA VAL A 684 33.10 23.64 13.02
C VAL A 684 32.67 22.45 13.88
N ALA A 685 31.44 21.95 13.68
CA ALA A 685 30.94 20.78 14.37
C ALA A 685 31.81 19.54 14.15
N THR A 686 32.28 19.32 12.92
CA THR A 686 33.14 18.17 12.57
C THR A 686 34.47 18.22 13.32
N GLU A 687 35.13 19.39 13.36
CA GLU A 687 36.39 19.54 14.09
C GLU A 687 36.18 19.45 15.62
N TRP A 688 35.07 19.95 16.13
CA TRP A 688 34.71 19.77 17.53
C TRP A 688 34.51 18.29 17.90
N LEU A 689 33.81 17.51 17.06
CA LEU A 689 33.63 16.06 17.26
C LEU A 689 34.98 15.33 17.28
N LYS A 690 35.88 15.63 16.35
CA LYS A 690 37.24 15.06 16.31
C LYS A 690 38.03 15.38 17.57
N ARG A 691 38.08 16.65 17.98
CA ARG A 691 38.85 17.11 19.15
C ARG A 691 38.38 16.47 20.45
N ASN A 692 37.08 16.15 20.56
CA ASN A 692 36.50 15.53 21.75
C ASN A 692 36.36 14.01 21.64
N ASN A 693 36.83 13.40 20.55
CA ASN A 693 36.70 11.96 20.28
C ASN A 693 35.24 11.46 20.37
N LEU A 694 34.30 12.26 19.86
CA LEU A 694 32.88 11.95 19.82
C LEU A 694 32.44 11.58 18.40
N LYS A 695 31.30 10.89 18.31
CA LYS A 695 30.64 10.57 17.04
C LYS A 695 29.43 11.48 16.85
N GLY A 696 29.18 11.86 15.60
CA GLY A 696 28.03 12.68 15.20
C GLY A 696 26.99 11.89 14.40
N TYR A 697 25.75 12.33 14.41
CA TYR A 697 24.70 11.93 13.47
C TYR A 697 24.00 13.20 12.97
N LEU A 698 23.76 13.31 11.66
CA LEU A 698 23.06 14.47 11.09
C LEU A 698 21.57 14.11 10.89
N GLY A 699 20.72 14.35 11.88
CA GLY A 699 19.33 13.90 11.89
C GLY A 699 18.44 14.60 10.90
N GLU A 700 18.78 15.82 10.50
CA GLU A 700 18.08 16.55 9.44
C GLU A 700 19.04 17.27 8.50
N ILE A 701 18.86 17.01 7.21
CA ILE A 701 19.37 17.81 6.11
C ILE A 701 18.32 17.87 5.01
N GLY A 702 18.15 19.05 4.42
CA GLY A 702 17.21 19.26 3.31
C GLY A 702 17.61 20.48 2.47
N ALA A 703 17.20 20.46 1.20
CA ALA A 703 17.53 21.50 0.22
C ALA A 703 16.57 21.46 -0.98
N GLY A 704 16.57 22.50 -1.81
CA GLY A 704 15.80 22.53 -3.06
C GLY A 704 16.41 21.70 -4.20
N SER A 705 15.58 21.30 -5.16
CA SER A 705 15.97 20.55 -6.36
C SER A 705 16.55 21.47 -7.44
N ASN A 706 17.79 21.94 -7.24
CA ASN A 706 18.55 22.72 -8.22
C ASN A 706 20.06 22.42 -8.13
N SER A 707 20.83 22.80 -9.15
CA SER A 707 22.25 22.45 -9.28
C SER A 707 23.11 22.92 -8.11
N ALA A 708 22.90 24.14 -7.60
CA ALA A 708 23.66 24.66 -6.46
C ALA A 708 23.40 23.82 -5.20
N CYS A 709 22.13 23.53 -4.91
CA CYS A 709 21.76 22.70 -3.77
C CYS A 709 22.25 21.24 -3.88
N ILE A 710 22.19 20.64 -5.07
CA ILE A 710 22.70 19.28 -5.31
C ILE A 710 24.20 19.19 -4.98
N GLU A 711 25.00 20.16 -5.44
CA GLU A 711 26.43 20.19 -5.13
C GLU A 711 26.70 20.51 -3.65
N ALA A 712 25.89 21.35 -3.02
CA ALA A 712 26.01 21.64 -1.60
C ALA A 712 25.73 20.42 -0.71
N VAL A 713 24.68 19.65 -1.02
CA VAL A 713 24.34 18.40 -0.32
C VAL A 713 25.44 17.36 -0.54
N LYS A 714 25.90 17.16 -1.79
CA LYS A 714 27.04 16.26 -2.06
C LYS A 714 28.27 16.66 -1.26
N GLY A 715 28.61 17.95 -1.24
CA GLY A 715 29.75 18.49 -0.50
C GLY A 715 29.64 18.22 1.00
N ALA A 716 28.45 18.40 1.59
CA ALA A 716 28.18 18.08 2.98
C ALA A 716 28.43 16.59 3.27
N LEU A 717 27.73 15.70 2.57
CA LEU A 717 27.85 14.24 2.76
C LEU A 717 29.28 13.75 2.54
N CYS A 718 29.97 14.31 1.56
CA CYS A 718 31.36 14.01 1.30
C CYS A 718 32.28 14.36 2.47
N SER A 719 32.15 15.60 2.98
CA SER A 719 32.94 16.07 4.12
C SER A 719 32.68 15.24 5.38
N MET A 720 31.43 14.80 5.58
CA MET A 720 31.05 13.93 6.68
C MET A 720 31.76 12.57 6.59
N GLN A 721 31.73 11.91 5.43
CA GLN A 721 32.40 10.62 5.25
C GLN A 721 33.91 10.73 5.41
N GLN A 722 34.54 11.74 4.79
CA GLN A 722 35.99 11.95 4.87
C GLN A 722 36.47 12.20 6.30
N SER A 723 35.62 12.77 7.16
CA SER A 723 35.98 13.05 8.54
C SER A 723 36.06 11.79 9.42
N GLY A 724 35.33 10.71 9.08
CA GLY A 724 35.23 9.48 9.88
C GLY A 724 34.52 9.62 11.24
N VAL A 725 33.99 10.79 11.59
CA VAL A 725 33.30 11.02 12.88
C VAL A 725 31.77 10.98 12.77
N TRP A 726 31.20 11.12 11.57
CA TRP A 726 29.75 11.04 11.35
C TRP A 726 29.31 9.59 11.10
N LEU A 727 28.36 9.10 11.90
CA LEU A 727 27.77 7.77 11.77
C LEU A 727 26.79 7.67 10.60
N GLY A 728 26.15 8.79 10.26
CA GLY A 728 24.99 8.77 9.40
C GLY A 728 24.32 10.12 9.21
N VAL A 729 23.25 10.08 8.42
CA VAL A 729 22.43 11.24 8.05
C VAL A 729 20.98 10.82 7.84
N ALA A 730 20.02 11.71 8.11
CA ALA A 730 18.65 11.57 7.63
C ALA A 730 18.17 12.79 6.81
N TRP A 731 17.56 12.51 5.65
CA TRP A 731 16.96 13.53 4.79
C TRP A 731 15.63 14.03 5.37
N TRP A 732 15.38 15.34 5.30
CA TRP A 732 14.08 15.95 5.56
C TRP A 732 13.38 16.23 4.21
N ALA A 733 12.25 15.62 3.87
CA ALA A 733 11.44 14.66 4.63
C ALA A 733 10.72 13.66 3.71
N ALA A 734 10.27 12.53 4.24
CA ALA A 734 9.35 11.59 3.58
C ALA A 734 8.06 11.42 4.39
N GLY A 735 7.04 10.82 3.79
CA GLY A 735 5.69 10.70 4.34
C GLY A 735 4.61 11.17 3.35
N PRO A 736 3.40 10.57 3.37
CA PRO A 736 2.37 10.88 2.39
C PRO A 736 1.71 12.27 2.56
N TRP A 737 2.05 13.01 3.62
CA TRP A 737 1.35 14.22 4.03
C TRP A 737 1.96 15.52 3.46
N TRP A 738 3.05 15.39 2.69
CA TRP A 738 3.87 16.52 2.26
C TRP A 738 3.40 17.23 0.97
N GLY A 739 2.50 16.64 0.18
CA GLY A 739 1.99 17.28 -1.04
C GLY A 739 3.12 17.71 -2.00
N ASP A 740 3.12 19.00 -2.37
CA ASP A 740 4.13 19.63 -3.24
C ASP A 740 5.34 20.22 -2.48
N TYR A 741 5.51 19.86 -1.20
CA TYR A 741 6.64 20.31 -0.39
C TYR A 741 7.98 20.01 -1.06
N PHE A 742 8.80 21.05 -1.24
CA PHE A 742 9.97 21.01 -2.12
C PHE A 742 11.10 20.07 -1.67
N GLN A 743 11.14 19.71 -0.37
CA GLN A 743 12.12 18.76 0.16
C GLN A 743 11.56 17.34 0.28
N SER A 744 10.28 17.13 -0.05
CA SER A 744 9.65 15.82 0.03
C SER A 744 10.36 14.79 -0.85
N ILE A 745 10.79 13.69 -0.24
CA ILE A 745 11.38 12.52 -0.89
C ILE A 745 10.42 11.32 -0.85
N GLU A 746 9.11 11.57 -0.68
CA GLU A 746 8.08 10.54 -0.66
C GLU A 746 7.87 9.94 -2.06
N PRO A 747 8.08 8.62 -2.26
CA PRO A 747 7.83 8.00 -3.56
C PRO A 747 6.33 7.94 -3.93
N PRO A 748 5.99 7.97 -5.24
CA PRO A 748 6.86 8.21 -6.37
C PRO A 748 7.05 9.71 -6.71
N ASN A 749 6.33 10.62 -6.05
CA ASN A 749 6.08 11.97 -6.56
C ASN A 749 6.76 13.10 -5.77
N GLY A 750 7.50 12.82 -4.70
CA GLY A 750 8.19 13.83 -3.91
C GLY A 750 9.12 14.69 -4.77
N ALA A 751 9.11 16.00 -4.54
CA ALA A 751 9.88 16.97 -5.33
C ALA A 751 11.41 16.69 -5.36
N ALA A 752 11.93 16.01 -4.34
CA ALA A 752 13.34 15.60 -4.25
C ALA A 752 13.66 14.31 -5.02
N ILE A 753 12.66 13.48 -5.40
CA ILE A 753 12.85 12.17 -6.03
C ILE A 753 13.56 12.27 -7.39
N SER A 754 13.22 13.27 -8.20
CA SER A 754 13.72 13.36 -9.59
C SER A 754 15.16 13.89 -9.69
N GLN A 755 15.63 14.63 -8.69
CA GLN A 755 16.93 15.31 -8.74
C GLN A 755 17.81 14.99 -7.53
N ILE A 756 17.40 15.39 -6.32
CA ILE A 756 18.19 15.20 -5.10
C ILE A 756 18.50 13.73 -4.86
N LEU A 757 17.51 12.83 -4.92
CA LEU A 757 17.72 11.41 -4.66
C LEU A 757 18.79 10.80 -5.58
N PRO A 758 18.65 10.80 -6.92
CA PRO A 758 19.62 10.17 -7.81
C PRO A 758 20.96 10.91 -7.87
N GLN A 759 20.98 12.24 -7.73
CA GLN A 759 22.19 13.03 -7.95
C GLN A 759 22.97 13.27 -6.67
N ALA A 760 22.31 13.59 -5.55
CA ALA A 760 22.98 14.00 -4.31
C ALA A 760 23.05 12.89 -3.25
N LEU A 761 22.01 12.06 -3.10
CA LEU A 761 21.92 11.06 -2.02
C LEU A 761 22.41 9.67 -2.44
N LYS A 762 21.96 9.17 -3.59
CA LYS A 762 22.28 7.83 -4.10
C LYS A 762 23.78 7.50 -4.18
N PRO A 763 24.71 8.45 -4.45
CA PRO A 763 26.14 8.16 -4.40
C PRO A 763 26.67 7.69 -3.03
N PHE A 764 25.93 7.94 -1.94
CA PHE A 764 26.34 7.66 -0.57
C PHE A 764 25.60 6.46 0.07
N ILE A 765 24.70 5.85 -0.70
CA ILE A 765 23.85 4.70 -0.34
C ILE A 765 24.56 3.39 -0.62
#